data_AF-A0A8I2YUP4-F1
#
_entry.id   AF-A0A8I2YUP4-F1
#
_cell.length_a   1.000
_cell.length_b   1.000
_cell.length_c   1.000
_cell.angle_alpha   90.00
_cell.angle_beta   90.00
_cell.angle_gamma   90.00
#
_symmetry.space_group_name_H-M   'P 1'
#
loop_
_entity.id
_entity.type
_entity.pdbx_description
1 polymer ?
#
loop_
_entity_poly.entity_id
_entity_poly.type
_entity_poly.pdbx_seq_one_letter_code
_entity_poly.pdbx_strand_id
1 'polypeptide(L)'
;MMNPPPTSRTPTVNSDELLHIVTLAASQIPEQLKASTDRLKVLLDTHAGTYNALHRIAADPSQPLQVRQQSIIQFKNAALSHWRSRKLLSEDDRIQIRHRSFTFLSEADDTIAECNELIVGKIARLDYPHNWPSLFNQLMPVVQEGLLSLTSSPNATIQSTLSLRRSLKVLNSVIKEFSNMKMLTGIKTMSQVTDQLRNIILEYYSRLSPTILSIGGLLEQERTSACITVAHLVYKCLVRMALWSWPRIIKDAKGELTELQEWFLQLFQSSTAQLRALSELRINLILAVRTMPTSGPVTTLSIDRLTHHIRIFGKFFRRLQQLDPIKFVELPTCNEMVLYYWSKVVEATDHREGDMIQGTNVLSESVNIIQFVFIRCKIRLLPYTQSGSLYKQWSFSKRTLPDGPLSERAVQSRKPVRTHPEMTHSSLTSHPQRCHSSLSSTLSSCLSRVSFLLIRPDLEGWMADPEEWVNEEDKENEQWEFELRPCGERVLMTLAAQYRDYVVPLMESTFKEMIDRPTADLASVVQKEALYCAIGRCATKLRDVIPFNEWMRHKLVVEARETDPNFPIIKRRIAWMIGKWISDMCVPASDPVIWEILVHLLQDRGSGSDAVVRLTAANAVRECVDTASFDAAVFSPFLPATVTELLKLMSDADTMEMKQRLARSLKVVIECVDQQIVPHIQMVAEQIPTLWTAAGKEWLFKAQLLEVMKSLIMSSKEFSASLVPLVIPLVQESLSPGVAINLDEDGVNLWLAALRNSTSLQSTANSSLLQLFPLAMALLSCNLDLLGKITYIVESYFFVDAFLVLQTFSLDLMNAFMSVMRGQALQTNQRGVLNCVNFMMQLAPSSLWGEAVLRSGFFNHVIKILGDDESSSAMLTECVFVLARIALTDREMFIRLVSLAAQVENVHEAKIWEIILDQFWRQFDHMSEPRHRKLLALGIASLVSTGRPEVLERVPNEIFNLWTDVLYEVRESRNHTEDGEDGGLNLYWDVDNVPASYYAESQGTLEYYRRKSLLEHDPVRTLQLTTSIASALQAAERTCGAHIFKLDYLDKTDPTVLKQLQTELAG
;
A
#
# COMPACT_ATOMS: atom_id res chain seq x y z
N MET A 1 -19.42 41.53 37.73
CA MET A 1 -18.43 40.79 38.53
C MET A 1 -18.66 39.30 38.29
N MET A 2 -17.97 38.73 37.30
CA MET A 2 -17.91 37.28 37.10
C MET A 2 -16.59 36.79 37.73
N ASN A 3 -16.68 35.83 38.63
CA ASN A 3 -15.52 35.24 39.30
C ASN A 3 -14.57 34.61 38.27
N PRO A 4 -13.24 34.83 38.37
CA PRO A 4 -12.29 34.06 37.59
C PRO A 4 -12.33 32.59 38.04
N PRO A 5 -12.12 31.62 37.13
CA PRO A 5 -12.08 30.21 37.50
C PRO A 5 -10.90 29.95 38.45
N PRO A 6 -11.02 29.01 39.39
CA PRO A 6 -9.96 28.73 40.35
C PRO A 6 -8.76 28.15 39.60
N THR A 7 -7.61 28.83 39.69
CA THR A 7 -6.32 28.25 39.31
C THR A 7 -6.02 27.10 40.26
N SER A 8 -6.37 25.87 39.88
CA SER A 8 -5.87 24.66 40.54
C SER A 8 -4.34 24.67 40.43
N ARG A 9 -3.63 25.02 41.51
CA ARG A 9 -2.16 24.93 41.56
C ARG A 9 -1.79 23.46 41.36
N THR A 10 -1.04 23.16 40.30
CA THR A 10 -0.47 21.83 40.09
C THR A 10 0.35 21.44 41.32
N PRO A 11 0.12 20.28 41.96
CA PRO A 11 0.89 19.87 43.12
C PRO A 11 2.37 19.71 42.76
N THR A 12 3.27 20.13 43.65
CA THR A 12 4.72 19.95 43.46
C THR A 12 5.15 18.58 43.98
N VAL A 13 6.02 17.88 43.25
CA VAL A 13 6.50 16.56 43.66
C VAL A 13 7.32 16.64 44.96
N ASN A 14 7.15 15.66 45.85
CA ASN A 14 8.06 15.45 46.97
C ASN A 14 9.27 14.61 46.49
N SER A 15 10.49 15.12 46.67
CA SER A 15 11.72 14.47 46.17
C SER A 15 12.02 13.14 46.87
N ASP A 16 11.72 13.03 48.17
CA ASP A 16 11.97 11.81 48.95
C ASP A 16 10.95 10.72 48.61
N GLU A 17 9.68 11.12 48.40
CA GLU A 17 8.63 10.22 47.91
C GLU A 17 8.99 9.66 46.54
N LEU A 18 9.44 10.52 45.61
CA LEU A 18 9.83 10.11 44.27
C LEU A 18 11.04 9.15 44.30
N LEU A 19 12.06 9.44 45.11
CA LEU A 19 13.22 8.56 45.25
C LEU A 19 12.82 7.19 45.80
N HIS A 20 11.94 7.15 46.81
CA HIS A 20 11.42 5.90 47.35
C HIS A 20 10.64 5.10 46.28
N ILE A 21 9.75 5.76 45.54
CA ILE A 21 8.97 5.13 44.46
C ILE A 21 9.88 4.57 43.37
N VAL A 22 10.89 5.33 42.91
CA VAL A 22 11.80 4.85 41.87
C VAL A 22 12.69 3.71 42.39
N THR A 23 13.04 3.71 43.68
CA THR A 23 13.75 2.59 44.32
C THR A 23 12.91 1.33 44.32
N LEU A 24 11.62 1.44 44.66
CA LEU A 24 10.67 0.31 44.58
C LEU A 24 10.42 -0.13 43.12
N ALA A 25 10.41 0.81 42.17
CA ALA A 25 10.28 0.50 40.75
C ALA A 25 11.52 -0.20 40.17
N ALA A 26 12.68 -0.07 40.84
CA ALA A 26 13.90 -0.81 40.55
C ALA A 26 14.01 -2.16 41.30
N SER A 27 13.04 -2.49 42.17
CA SER A 27 13.00 -3.73 42.94
C SER A 27 12.68 -4.95 42.06
N GLN A 28 13.17 -6.13 42.46
CA GLN A 28 12.85 -7.41 41.82
C GLN A 28 11.52 -8.02 42.29
N ILE A 29 10.82 -7.38 43.24
CA ILE A 29 9.56 -7.88 43.82
C ILE A 29 8.36 -7.41 42.96
N PRO A 30 7.60 -8.32 42.32
CA PRO A 30 6.57 -7.95 41.34
C PRO A 30 5.45 -7.06 41.89
N GLU A 31 4.99 -7.30 43.11
CA GLU A 31 3.90 -6.52 43.73
C GLU A 31 4.32 -5.07 44.01
N GLN A 32 5.55 -4.88 44.51
CA GLN A 32 6.12 -3.56 44.76
C GLN A 32 6.38 -2.80 43.47
N LEU A 33 6.84 -3.50 42.43
CA LEU A 33 7.08 -2.93 41.11
C LEU A 33 5.78 -2.43 40.45
N LYS A 34 4.70 -3.22 40.52
CA LYS A 34 3.40 -2.80 39.97
C LYS A 34 2.84 -1.57 40.69
N ALA A 35 2.80 -1.60 42.03
CA ALA A 35 2.28 -0.50 42.83
C ALA A 35 3.10 0.80 42.66
N SER A 36 4.43 0.69 42.61
CA SER A 36 5.31 1.84 42.39
C SER A 36 5.21 2.41 40.97
N THR A 37 5.03 1.56 39.95
CA THR A 37 4.83 1.99 38.55
C THR A 37 3.52 2.77 38.38
N ASP A 38 2.42 2.28 38.96
CA ASP A 38 1.12 2.96 38.92
C ASP A 38 1.20 4.33 39.61
N ARG A 39 1.85 4.39 40.78
CA ARG A 39 2.06 5.66 41.50
C ARG A 39 2.97 6.62 40.73
N LEU A 40 4.06 6.12 40.13
CA LEU A 40 4.98 6.93 39.33
C LEU A 40 4.26 7.56 38.13
N LYS A 41 3.37 6.81 37.46
CA LYS A 41 2.57 7.33 36.35
C LYS A 41 1.72 8.53 36.76
N VAL A 42 1.08 8.46 37.93
CA VAL A 42 0.33 9.60 38.49
C VAL A 42 1.26 10.81 38.71
N LEU A 43 2.44 10.61 39.29
CA LEU A 43 3.39 11.70 39.55
C LEU A 43 3.90 12.37 38.26
N LEU A 44 4.09 11.60 37.18
CA LEU A 44 4.53 12.11 35.88
C LEU A 44 3.46 13.00 35.22
N ASP A 45 2.18 12.65 35.36
CA ASP A 45 1.07 13.35 34.68
C ASP A 45 0.54 14.55 35.47
N THR A 46 0.67 14.53 36.80
CA THR A 46 -0.06 15.46 37.67
C THR A 46 0.83 16.37 38.52
N HIS A 47 2.11 16.06 38.74
CA HIS A 47 2.97 16.83 39.65
C HIS A 47 4.04 17.64 38.91
N ALA A 48 4.18 18.91 39.27
CA ALA A 48 5.24 19.77 38.75
C ALA A 48 6.59 19.43 39.41
N GLY A 49 7.68 19.53 38.64
CA GLY A 49 9.05 19.26 39.12
C GLY A 49 9.47 17.79 39.11
N THR A 50 8.55 16.85 38.88
CA THR A 50 8.83 15.39 38.79
C THR A 50 9.95 15.08 37.80
N TYR A 51 9.90 15.68 36.61
CA TYR A 51 10.89 15.45 35.56
C TYR A 51 12.30 15.97 35.95
N ASN A 52 12.41 17.16 36.54
CA ASN A 52 13.71 17.66 36.99
C ASN A 52 14.28 16.78 38.11
N ALA A 53 13.44 16.34 39.05
CA ALA A 53 13.84 15.45 40.13
C ALA A 53 14.31 14.07 39.63
N LEU A 54 13.60 13.43 38.68
CA LEU A 54 14.07 12.20 38.02
C LEU A 54 15.44 12.38 37.35
N HIS A 55 15.62 13.49 36.63
CA HIS A 55 16.89 13.81 36.00
C HIS A 55 17.99 14.12 37.05
N ARG A 56 17.64 14.52 38.28
CA ARG A 56 18.61 14.71 39.39
C ARG A 56 19.05 13.37 39.94
N ILE A 57 18.11 12.49 40.24
CA ILE A 57 18.37 11.14 40.77
C ILE A 57 19.26 10.37 39.79
N ALA A 58 18.99 10.45 38.49
CA ALA A 58 19.83 9.85 37.47
C ALA A 58 21.30 10.33 37.50
N ALA A 59 21.52 11.61 37.78
CA ALA A 59 22.85 12.23 37.78
C ALA A 59 23.62 12.05 39.09
N ASP A 60 22.97 11.60 40.17
CA ASP A 60 23.59 11.44 41.48
C ASP A 60 24.32 10.09 41.59
N PRO A 61 25.66 10.06 41.65
CA PRO A 61 26.42 8.82 41.74
C PRO A 61 26.30 8.13 43.09
N SER A 62 25.74 8.79 44.12
CA SER A 62 25.50 8.17 45.43
C SER A 62 24.32 7.19 45.42
N GLN A 63 23.46 7.26 44.40
CA GLN A 63 22.30 6.38 44.26
C GLN A 63 22.68 5.04 43.60
N PRO A 64 21.98 3.93 43.93
CA PRO A 64 22.23 2.65 43.28
C PRO A 64 22.03 2.72 41.76
N LEU A 65 22.87 2.00 41.00
CA LEU A 65 22.86 2.05 39.52
C LEU A 65 21.47 1.78 38.92
N GLN A 66 20.75 0.78 39.43
CA GLN A 66 19.42 0.42 38.96
C GLN A 66 18.40 1.56 39.15
N VAL A 67 18.51 2.31 40.26
CA VAL A 67 17.65 3.48 40.52
C VAL A 67 17.96 4.62 39.56
N ARG A 68 19.25 4.86 39.27
CA ARG A 68 19.70 5.86 38.30
C ARG A 68 19.25 5.52 36.87
N GLN A 69 19.37 4.25 36.48
CA GLN A 69 18.90 3.73 35.19
C GLN A 69 17.38 3.88 35.05
N GLN A 70 16.60 3.46 36.04
CA GLN A 70 15.15 3.63 36.01
C GLN A 70 14.78 5.12 35.94
N SER A 71 15.43 5.99 36.71
CA SER A 71 15.16 7.43 36.70
C SER A 71 15.32 8.05 35.31
N ILE A 72 16.43 7.79 34.62
CA ILE A 72 16.68 8.38 33.30
C ILE A 72 15.83 7.74 32.19
N ILE A 73 15.48 6.45 32.31
CA ILE A 73 14.56 5.78 31.39
C ILE A 73 13.16 6.39 31.48
N GLN A 74 12.65 6.57 32.70
CA GLN A 74 11.33 7.18 32.93
C GLN A 74 11.31 8.64 32.48
N PHE A 75 12.39 9.39 32.74
CA PHE A 75 12.56 10.73 32.19
C PHE A 75 12.50 10.72 30.66
N LYS A 76 13.30 9.88 29.99
CA LYS A 76 13.33 9.78 28.52
C LYS A 76 11.93 9.48 27.95
N ASN A 77 11.19 8.59 28.58
CA ASN A 77 9.90 8.12 28.08
C ASN A 77 8.78 9.16 28.24
N ALA A 78 8.75 9.89 29.36
CA ALA A 78 7.65 10.80 29.67
C ALA A 78 8.00 12.30 29.50
N ALA A 79 9.20 12.75 29.86
CA ALA A 79 9.53 14.18 29.84
C ALA A 79 9.54 14.77 28.43
N LEU A 80 9.89 13.98 27.41
CA LEU A 80 10.05 14.46 26.04
C LEU A 80 8.71 14.82 25.36
N SER A 81 7.61 14.14 25.67
CA SER A 81 6.26 14.50 25.19
C SER A 81 5.72 15.74 25.91
N HIS A 82 6.10 15.93 27.18
CA HIS A 82 5.67 17.04 28.02
C HIS A 82 6.64 18.22 28.07
N TRP A 83 7.71 18.22 27.27
CA TRP A 83 8.78 19.23 27.33
C TRP A 83 8.25 20.67 27.21
N ARG A 84 7.25 20.88 26.35
CA ARG A 84 6.59 22.18 26.12
C ARG A 84 5.48 22.52 27.13
N SER A 85 5.13 21.60 28.04
CA SER A 85 4.10 21.82 29.06
C SER A 85 4.57 22.85 30.08
N ARG A 86 3.87 23.99 30.17
CA ARG A 86 4.10 25.00 31.20
C ARG A 86 3.56 24.60 32.58
N LYS A 87 2.72 23.55 32.65
CA LYS A 87 2.11 23.06 33.90
C LYS A 87 3.04 22.13 34.68
N LEU A 88 3.83 21.31 33.97
CA LEU A 88 4.64 20.23 34.56
C LEU A 88 6.15 20.57 34.60
N LEU A 89 6.61 21.45 33.71
CA LEU A 89 8.00 21.90 33.61
C LEU A 89 8.07 23.43 33.64
N SER A 90 8.74 23.97 34.66
CA SER A 90 9.10 25.38 34.71
C SER A 90 10.26 25.69 33.77
N GLU A 91 10.48 26.97 33.45
CA GLU A 91 11.63 27.35 32.61
C GLU A 91 12.97 27.12 33.34
N ASP A 92 12.98 27.31 34.66
CA ASP A 92 14.16 27.02 35.49
C ASP A 92 14.51 25.53 35.47
N ASP A 93 13.50 24.64 35.55
CA ASP A 93 13.70 23.19 35.40
C ASP A 93 14.34 22.85 34.05
N ARG A 94 13.87 23.45 32.95
CA ARG A 94 14.43 23.22 31.61
C ARG A 94 15.88 23.67 31.52
N ILE A 95 16.24 24.81 32.12
CA ILE A 95 17.62 25.30 32.15
C ILE A 95 18.51 24.33 32.95
N GLN A 96 18.07 23.92 34.14
CA GLN A 96 18.82 22.99 34.99
C GLN A 96 19.03 21.63 34.32
N ILE A 97 17.99 21.07 33.69
CA ILE A 97 18.07 19.80 32.96
C ILE A 97 19.11 19.90 31.85
N ARG A 98 19.04 20.96 31.02
CA ARG A 98 19.99 21.19 29.91
C ARG A 98 21.44 21.27 30.38
N HIS A 99 21.69 22.01 31.46
CA HIS A 99 23.03 22.08 32.06
C HIS A 99 23.51 20.71 32.56
N ARG A 100 22.63 19.98 33.26
CA ARG A 100 22.95 18.65 33.81
C ARG A 100 23.14 17.58 32.73
N SER A 101 22.52 17.72 31.57
CA SER A 101 22.73 16.77 30.47
C SER A 101 24.20 16.63 30.05
N PHE A 102 25.02 17.66 30.28
CA PHE A 102 26.47 17.61 30.02
C PHE A 102 27.27 16.85 31.09
N THR A 103 26.75 16.66 32.30
CA THR A 103 27.45 15.87 33.34
C THR A 103 27.46 14.37 33.00
N PHE A 104 26.47 13.91 32.22
CA PHE A 104 26.41 12.53 31.73
C PHE A 104 27.42 12.23 30.60
N LEU A 105 28.20 13.22 30.13
CA LEU A 105 29.24 12.96 29.14
C LEU A 105 30.36 12.08 29.72
N SER A 106 30.64 12.17 31.01
CA SER A 106 31.60 11.29 31.70
C SER A 106 30.97 10.02 32.29
N GLU A 107 29.71 9.71 31.94
CA GLU A 107 29.00 8.55 32.50
C GLU A 107 29.60 7.21 32.02
N ALA A 108 29.89 6.33 32.98
CA ALA A 108 30.45 5.01 32.74
C ALA A 108 29.39 4.04 32.22
N ASP A 109 28.17 4.08 32.78
CA ASP A 109 27.07 3.19 32.39
C ASP A 109 26.55 3.50 30.97
N ASP A 110 26.50 2.46 30.13
CA ASP A 110 26.03 2.59 28.75
C ASP A 110 24.55 2.96 28.67
N THR A 111 23.70 2.39 29.53
CA THR A 111 22.24 2.60 29.50
C THR A 111 21.89 4.06 29.80
N ILE A 112 22.49 4.64 30.84
CA ILE A 112 22.29 6.04 31.20
C ILE A 112 22.80 6.95 30.09
N ALA A 113 24.00 6.68 29.56
CA ALA A 113 24.59 7.49 28.50
C ALA A 113 23.78 7.47 27.19
N GLU A 114 23.23 6.31 26.81
CA GLU A 114 22.37 6.16 25.63
C GLU A 114 21.02 6.84 25.80
N CYS A 115 20.44 6.80 27.01
CA CYS A 115 19.26 7.60 27.31
C CYS A 115 19.56 9.10 27.18
N ASN A 116 20.71 9.56 27.69
CA ASN A 116 21.13 10.96 27.56
C ASN A 116 21.36 11.37 26.09
N GLU A 117 21.94 10.50 25.26
CA GLU A 117 22.08 10.73 23.81
C GLU A 117 20.74 11.06 23.13
N LEU A 118 19.69 10.30 23.46
CA LEU A 118 18.34 10.51 22.92
C LEU A 118 17.67 11.75 23.51
N ILE A 119 17.81 11.96 24.83
CA ILE A 119 17.26 13.12 25.54
C ILE A 119 17.82 14.41 24.96
N VAL A 120 19.15 14.54 24.86
CA VAL A 120 19.80 15.74 24.33
C VAL A 120 19.42 15.97 22.87
N GLY A 121 19.39 14.93 22.04
CA GLY A 121 18.95 15.05 20.65
C GLY A 121 17.53 15.62 20.54
N LYS A 122 16.58 15.08 21.31
CA LYS A 122 15.18 15.51 21.30
C LYS A 122 14.98 16.92 21.87
N ILE A 123 15.66 17.26 22.95
CA ILE A 123 15.61 18.62 23.52
C ILE A 123 16.23 19.62 22.55
N ALA A 124 17.39 19.31 21.95
CA ALA A 124 18.04 20.16 20.95
C ALA A 124 17.10 20.44 19.77
N ARG A 125 16.36 19.43 19.27
CA ARG A 125 15.33 19.60 18.24
C ARG A 125 14.23 20.60 18.61
N LEU A 126 13.88 20.68 19.89
CA LEU A 126 12.80 21.56 20.35
C LEU A 126 13.29 22.99 20.65
N ASP A 127 14.52 23.12 21.15
CA ASP A 127 14.99 24.35 21.80
C ASP A 127 16.14 25.06 21.06
N TYR A 128 16.91 24.39 20.21
CA TYR A 128 17.96 25.04 19.42
C TYR A 128 17.38 25.66 18.14
N PRO A 129 17.80 26.88 17.72
CA PRO A 129 18.89 27.68 18.28
C PRO A 129 18.49 28.68 19.37
N HIS A 130 17.20 28.96 19.55
CA HIS A 130 16.76 30.12 20.34
C HIS A 130 16.77 29.92 21.85
N ASN A 131 16.22 28.80 22.33
CA ASN A 131 16.11 28.53 23.76
C ASN A 131 17.39 27.89 24.31
N TRP A 132 18.18 27.18 23.49
CA TRP A 132 19.44 26.55 23.88
C TRP A 132 20.66 26.94 23.00
N PRO A 133 21.01 28.23 22.90
CA PRO A 133 22.08 28.69 22.02
C PRO A 133 23.48 28.17 22.40
N SER A 134 23.70 27.83 23.68
CA SER A 134 25.00 27.38 24.20
C SER A 134 25.34 25.91 23.89
N LEU A 135 24.43 25.14 23.26
CA LEU A 135 24.57 23.69 23.05
C LEU A 135 25.93 23.30 22.43
N PHE A 136 26.27 23.86 21.27
CA PHE A 136 27.54 23.54 20.60
C PHE A 136 28.76 24.18 21.27
N ASN A 137 28.59 25.35 21.90
CA ASN A 137 29.67 26.03 22.63
C ASN A 137 30.12 25.24 23.87
N GLN A 138 29.25 24.43 24.45
CA GLN A 138 29.58 23.54 25.57
C GLN A 138 30.02 22.15 25.11
N LEU A 139 29.42 21.61 24.03
CA LEU A 139 29.72 20.26 23.55
C LEU A 139 31.05 20.15 22.79
N MET A 140 31.36 21.11 21.92
CA MET A 140 32.52 21.02 21.01
C MET A 140 33.89 21.12 21.71
N PRO A 141 34.08 21.94 22.76
CA PRO A 141 35.34 21.95 23.51
C PRO A 141 35.71 20.59 24.12
N VAL A 142 34.72 19.86 24.65
CA VAL A 142 34.93 18.50 25.22
C VAL A 142 35.40 17.53 24.13
N VAL A 143 34.82 17.62 22.92
CA VAL A 143 35.25 16.82 21.77
C VAL A 143 36.68 17.17 21.36
N GLN A 144 37.01 18.46 21.30
CA GLN A 144 38.34 18.93 20.89
C GLN A 144 39.43 18.50 21.86
N GLU A 145 39.23 18.71 23.17
CA GLU A 145 40.18 18.34 24.21
C GLU A 145 40.41 16.82 24.26
N GLY A 146 39.32 16.05 24.20
CA GLY A 146 39.40 14.59 24.16
C GLY A 146 40.16 14.07 22.93
N LEU A 147 39.95 14.67 21.76
CA LEU A 147 40.64 14.30 20.54
C LEU A 147 42.15 14.60 20.63
N LEU A 148 42.52 15.78 21.13
CA LEU A 148 43.92 16.18 21.33
C LEU A 148 44.64 15.24 22.29
N SER A 149 43.95 14.80 23.36
CA SER A 149 44.46 13.82 24.32
C SER A 149 44.72 12.46 23.67
N LEU A 150 43.79 11.98 22.83
CA LEU A 150 43.95 10.71 22.10
C LEU A 150 45.10 10.73 21.09
N THR A 151 45.29 11.85 20.39
CA THR A 151 46.37 11.97 19.40
C THR A 151 47.74 12.11 20.07
N SER A 152 47.82 12.78 21.22
CA SER A 152 49.08 13.06 21.91
C SER A 152 49.52 11.94 22.86
N SER A 153 48.60 11.14 23.41
CA SER A 153 48.91 10.10 24.39
C SER A 153 49.17 8.72 23.74
N PRO A 154 50.34 8.09 23.96
CA PRO A 154 50.64 6.75 23.45
C PRO A 154 49.92 5.62 24.23
N ASN A 155 49.44 5.89 25.45
CA ASN A 155 48.79 4.91 26.33
C ASN A 155 47.27 5.11 26.44
N ALA A 156 46.65 5.74 25.45
CA ALA A 156 45.20 5.98 25.47
C ALA A 156 44.42 4.66 25.47
N THR A 157 43.43 4.55 26.36
CA THR A 157 42.57 3.37 26.50
C THR A 157 41.12 3.69 26.10
N ILE A 158 40.29 2.66 26.01
CA ILE A 158 38.84 2.84 25.78
C ILE A 158 38.19 3.65 26.93
N GLN A 159 38.72 3.52 28.15
CA GLN A 159 38.24 4.27 29.31
C GLN A 159 38.68 5.72 29.29
N SER A 160 39.94 6.02 28.92
CA SER A 160 40.42 7.41 28.85
C SER A 160 39.71 8.23 27.76
N THR A 161 39.10 7.57 26.77
CA THR A 161 38.32 8.20 25.70
C THR A 161 36.81 8.25 25.97
N LEU A 162 36.35 7.85 27.16
CA LEU A 162 34.92 7.75 27.48
C LEU A 162 34.16 9.05 27.20
N SER A 163 34.60 10.17 27.78
CA SER A 163 33.94 11.48 27.61
C SER A 163 33.89 11.93 26.14
N LEU A 164 34.96 11.71 25.39
CA LEU A 164 35.02 11.97 23.95
C LEU A 164 33.99 11.14 23.19
N ARG A 165 33.93 9.83 23.44
CA ARG A 165 32.99 8.92 22.76
C ARG A 165 31.54 9.28 23.06
N ARG A 166 31.20 9.60 24.32
CA ARG A 166 29.84 10.04 24.69
C ARG A 166 29.48 11.36 24.02
N SER A 167 30.40 12.33 24.02
CA SER A 167 30.19 13.64 23.38
C SER A 167 29.95 13.51 21.88
N LEU A 168 30.70 12.66 21.18
CA LEU A 168 30.50 12.39 19.76
C LEU A 168 29.18 11.65 19.48
N LYS A 169 28.75 10.71 20.35
CA LYS A 169 27.44 10.06 20.26
C LYS A 169 26.30 11.08 20.39
N VAL A 170 26.37 11.96 21.40
CA VAL A 170 25.42 13.07 21.59
C VAL A 170 25.40 14.00 20.37
N LEU A 171 26.57 14.41 19.87
CA LEU A 171 26.68 15.25 18.68
C LEU A 171 26.02 14.60 17.46
N ASN A 172 26.29 13.32 17.22
CA ASN A 172 25.69 12.55 16.14
C ASN A 172 24.16 12.45 16.28
N SER A 173 23.63 12.32 17.50
CA SER A 173 22.19 12.30 17.79
C SER A 173 21.53 13.65 17.52
N VAL A 174 22.16 14.76 17.94
CA VAL A 174 21.70 16.13 17.65
C VAL A 174 21.65 16.38 16.15
N ILE A 175 22.73 16.06 15.41
CA ILE A 175 22.79 16.21 13.95
C ILE A 175 21.71 15.35 13.27
N LYS A 176 21.48 14.12 13.75
CA LYS A 176 20.41 13.24 13.24
C LYS A 176 19.04 13.91 13.40
N GLU A 177 18.73 14.44 14.57
CA GLU A 177 17.44 15.09 14.84
C GLU A 177 17.21 16.33 13.97
N PHE A 178 18.25 17.15 13.74
CA PHE A 178 18.17 18.30 12.83
C PHE A 178 18.06 17.89 11.36
N SER A 179 18.78 16.86 10.92
CA SER A 179 18.71 16.38 9.54
C SER A 179 17.32 15.86 9.14
N ASN A 180 16.52 15.42 10.12
CA ASN A 180 15.15 14.93 9.94
C ASN A 180 14.08 16.04 10.00
N MET A 181 14.47 17.31 10.18
CA MET A 181 13.52 18.43 10.14
C MET A 181 13.16 18.80 8.69
N LYS A 182 11.88 18.70 8.34
CA LYS A 182 11.37 19.04 7.00
C LYS A 182 10.84 20.48 6.86
N MET A 183 10.59 21.16 7.97
CA MET A 183 10.08 22.54 7.98
C MET A 183 11.20 23.55 7.66
N LEU A 184 10.87 24.65 6.98
CA LEU A 184 11.85 25.66 6.52
C LEU A 184 12.76 26.18 7.63
N THR A 185 12.21 26.48 8.81
CA THR A 185 13.01 26.95 9.97
C THR A 185 14.04 25.90 10.40
N GLY A 186 13.62 24.62 10.48
CA GLY A 186 14.54 23.53 10.82
C GLY A 186 15.60 23.28 9.75
N ILE A 187 15.25 23.46 8.46
CA ILE A 187 16.21 23.39 7.36
C ILE A 187 17.27 24.51 7.49
N LYS A 188 16.87 25.74 7.83
CA LYS A 188 17.81 26.84 8.07
C LYS A 188 18.73 26.55 9.25
N THR A 189 18.19 26.04 10.36
CA THR A 189 18.98 25.63 11.52
C THR A 189 20.02 24.58 11.15
N MET A 190 19.63 23.52 10.42
CA MET A 190 20.57 22.49 9.98
C MET A 190 21.63 23.04 9.00
N SER A 191 21.29 24.02 8.16
CA SER A 191 22.27 24.73 7.32
C SER A 191 23.34 25.41 8.16
N GLN A 192 22.93 26.23 9.14
CA GLN A 192 23.84 26.93 10.04
C GLN A 192 24.75 25.97 10.81
N VAL A 193 24.19 24.87 11.32
CA VAL A 193 24.96 23.82 12.01
C VAL A 193 25.96 23.16 11.07
N THR A 194 25.57 22.88 9.83
CA THR A 194 26.47 22.31 8.81
C THR A 194 27.58 23.30 8.48
N ASP A 195 27.27 24.59 8.36
CA ASP A 195 28.25 25.66 8.12
C ASP A 195 29.27 25.78 9.24
N GLN A 196 28.81 25.70 10.48
CA GLN A 196 29.67 25.79 11.66
C GLN A 196 30.57 24.56 11.83
N LEU A 197 30.09 23.35 11.55
CA LEU A 197 30.75 22.11 11.99
C LEU A 197 31.48 21.34 10.87
N ARG A 198 31.11 21.49 9.60
CA ARG A 198 31.60 20.60 8.51
C ARG A 198 33.13 20.52 8.40
N ASN A 199 33.82 21.65 8.53
CA ASN A 199 35.27 21.74 8.38
C ASN A 199 35.99 21.22 9.62
N ILE A 200 35.46 21.55 10.81
CA ILE A 200 36.01 21.13 12.10
C ILE A 200 35.98 19.59 12.21
N ILE A 201 34.84 18.97 11.91
CA ILE A 201 34.71 17.51 11.99
C ILE A 201 35.56 16.82 10.90
N LEU A 202 35.71 17.43 9.72
CA LEU A 202 36.54 16.88 8.65
C LEU A 202 38.02 16.90 9.04
N GLU A 203 38.48 17.97 9.68
CA GLU A 203 39.83 18.08 10.22
C GLU A 203 40.08 16.99 11.29
N TYR A 204 39.14 16.79 12.21
CA TYR A 204 39.25 15.76 13.24
C TYR A 204 39.42 14.36 12.65
N TYR A 205 38.66 14.04 11.62
CA TYR A 205 38.78 12.77 10.93
C TYR A 205 40.12 12.64 10.19
N SER A 206 40.58 13.71 9.55
CA SER A 206 41.85 13.76 8.83
C SER A 206 43.06 13.52 9.75
N ARG A 207 42.98 13.97 11.01
CA ARG A 207 44.01 13.70 12.03
C ARG A 207 44.04 12.23 12.49
N LEU A 208 42.91 11.53 12.45
CA LEU A 208 42.80 10.12 12.88
C LEU A 208 43.08 9.12 11.76
N SER A 209 42.79 9.47 10.51
CA SER A 209 42.89 8.56 9.37
C SER A 209 44.27 7.92 9.18
N PRO A 210 45.42 8.62 9.30
CA PRO A 210 46.74 8.01 9.10
C PRO A 210 47.01 6.89 10.10
N THR A 211 46.64 7.08 11.37
CA THR A 211 46.80 6.09 12.44
C THR A 211 46.03 4.80 12.16
N ILE A 212 44.86 4.90 11.53
CA ILE A 212 44.03 3.73 11.20
C ILE A 212 44.59 2.98 9.99
N LEU A 213 45.21 3.67 9.04
CA LEU A 213 45.82 3.07 7.86
C LEU A 213 47.12 2.30 8.18
N SER A 214 47.76 2.55 9.32
CA SER A 214 49.05 1.97 9.72
C SER A 214 48.97 0.92 10.83
N ILE A 215 47.85 0.19 10.96
CA ILE A 215 47.58 -0.71 12.11
C ILE A 215 48.39 -2.03 12.12
N GLY A 216 49.09 -2.38 11.04
CA GLY A 216 49.65 -3.72 10.73
C GLY A 216 50.55 -4.45 11.76
N GLY A 217 50.89 -3.86 12.90
CA GLY A 217 51.56 -4.51 14.04
C GLY A 217 51.08 -4.05 15.43
N LEU A 218 50.00 -3.27 15.50
CA LEU A 218 49.50 -2.63 16.72
C LEU A 218 48.10 -3.13 17.12
N LEU A 219 47.65 -4.25 16.54
CA LEU A 219 46.31 -4.82 16.74
C LEU A 219 46.02 -5.23 18.20
N GLU A 220 47.06 -5.56 18.95
CA GLU A 220 46.96 -5.94 20.37
C GLU A 220 46.84 -4.74 21.31
N GLN A 221 47.08 -3.51 20.81
CA GLN A 221 47.02 -2.31 21.64
C GLN A 221 45.57 -1.78 21.76
N GLU A 222 45.12 -1.53 22.99
CA GLU A 222 43.79 -0.94 23.24
C GLU A 222 43.60 0.43 22.59
N ARG A 223 44.70 1.19 22.41
CA ARG A 223 44.71 2.48 21.71
C ARG A 223 44.16 2.35 20.29
N THR A 224 44.51 1.29 19.58
CA THR A 224 44.06 1.02 18.21
C THR A 224 42.54 0.92 18.14
N SER A 225 41.94 0.12 19.03
CA SER A 225 40.49 -0.03 19.14
C SER A 225 39.79 1.29 19.49
N ALA A 226 40.37 2.07 20.41
CA ALA A 226 39.86 3.39 20.78
C ALA A 226 39.91 4.38 19.60
N CYS A 227 41.02 4.44 18.86
CA CYS A 227 41.19 5.28 17.67
C CYS A 227 40.19 4.93 16.56
N ILE A 228 39.99 3.65 16.24
CA ILE A 228 39.00 3.21 15.25
C ILE A 228 37.59 3.65 15.67
N THR A 229 37.25 3.45 16.95
CA THR A 229 35.92 3.79 17.47
C THR A 229 35.64 5.29 17.39
N VAL A 230 36.61 6.13 17.77
CA VAL A 230 36.47 7.59 17.69
C VAL A 230 36.37 8.04 16.23
N ALA A 231 37.23 7.54 15.34
CA ALA A 231 37.16 7.90 13.93
C ALA A 231 35.83 7.50 13.27
N HIS A 232 35.28 6.35 13.65
CA HIS A 232 33.95 5.92 13.22
C HIS A 232 32.85 6.91 13.66
N LEU A 233 32.86 7.34 14.93
CA LEU A 233 31.88 8.30 15.43
C LEU A 233 32.02 9.69 14.78
N VAL A 234 33.25 10.16 14.56
CA VAL A 234 33.51 11.42 13.83
C VAL A 234 33.00 11.33 12.40
N TYR A 235 33.30 10.24 11.69
CA TYR A 235 32.86 10.04 10.32
C TYR A 235 31.34 9.90 10.19
N LYS A 236 30.65 9.31 11.18
CA LYS A 236 29.16 9.32 11.24
C LYS A 236 28.59 10.73 11.18
N CYS A 237 29.17 11.68 11.91
CA CYS A 237 28.74 13.08 11.88
C CYS A 237 28.92 13.69 10.49
N LEU A 238 30.07 13.45 9.84
CA LEU A 238 30.36 13.92 8.48
C LEU A 238 29.35 13.38 7.47
N VAL A 239 29.14 12.06 7.46
CA VAL A 239 28.21 11.40 6.54
C VAL A 239 26.80 11.95 6.70
N ARG A 240 26.32 12.20 7.92
CA ARG A 240 24.98 12.78 8.12
C ARG A 240 24.85 14.18 7.53
N MET A 241 25.83 15.05 7.76
CA MET A 241 25.85 16.39 7.17
C MET A 241 25.94 16.32 5.65
N ALA A 242 26.83 15.47 5.11
CA ALA A 242 27.00 15.29 3.67
C ALA A 242 25.72 14.77 2.99
N LEU A 243 25.05 13.77 3.58
CA LEU A 243 23.79 13.23 3.09
C LEU A 243 22.64 14.25 3.14
N TRP A 244 22.63 15.13 4.13
CA TRP A 244 21.67 16.22 4.20
C TRP A 244 21.96 17.30 3.14
N SER A 245 23.24 17.60 2.88
CA SER A 245 23.67 18.58 1.88
C SER A 245 23.42 18.10 0.44
N TRP A 246 23.57 16.79 0.17
CA TRP A 246 23.54 16.23 -1.17
C TRP A 246 22.32 16.63 -2.02
N PRO A 247 21.05 16.43 -1.57
CA PRO A 247 19.89 16.85 -2.36
C PRO A 247 19.79 18.36 -2.60
N ARG A 248 20.47 19.18 -1.80
CA ARG A 248 20.48 20.65 -1.91
C ARG A 248 21.53 21.10 -2.91
N ILE A 249 22.73 20.52 -2.85
CA ILE A 249 23.81 20.74 -3.81
C ILE A 249 23.32 20.40 -5.23
N ILE A 250 22.67 19.26 -5.41
CA ILE A 250 22.16 18.84 -6.74
C ILE A 250 21.13 19.81 -7.33
N LYS A 251 20.28 20.39 -6.47
CA LYS A 251 19.16 21.25 -6.88
C LYS A 251 19.54 22.73 -6.96
N ASP A 252 20.79 23.07 -6.66
CA ASP A 252 21.26 24.46 -6.66
C ASP A 252 21.49 24.95 -8.10
N ALA A 253 20.42 25.46 -8.71
CA ALA A 253 20.47 26.03 -10.05
C ALA A 253 21.17 27.40 -10.12
N LYS A 254 21.40 28.05 -8.98
CA LYS A 254 21.94 29.42 -8.90
C LYS A 254 23.43 29.47 -8.53
N GLY A 255 24.00 28.35 -8.09
CA GLY A 255 25.41 28.26 -7.67
C GLY A 255 25.68 28.95 -6.32
N GLU A 256 24.65 29.11 -5.50
CA GLU A 256 24.73 29.77 -4.18
C GLU A 256 25.45 28.89 -3.13
N LEU A 257 25.62 27.58 -3.38
CA LEU A 257 26.21 26.60 -2.45
C LEU A 257 27.61 26.10 -2.87
N THR A 258 28.39 26.93 -3.58
CA THR A 258 29.71 26.54 -4.14
C THR A 258 30.68 26.00 -3.09
N GLU A 259 30.85 26.68 -1.95
CA GLU A 259 31.74 26.21 -0.86
C GLU A 259 31.31 24.87 -0.25
N LEU A 260 29.99 24.64 -0.14
CA LEU A 260 29.44 23.40 0.38
C LEU A 260 29.64 22.24 -0.61
N GLN A 261 29.57 22.53 -1.91
CA GLN A 261 29.85 21.58 -2.97
C GLN A 261 31.34 21.18 -2.98
N GLU A 262 32.28 22.12 -2.86
CA GLU A 262 33.71 21.82 -2.80
C GLU A 262 34.06 20.92 -1.61
N TRP A 263 33.56 21.26 -0.41
CA TRP A 263 33.72 20.43 0.77
C TRP A 263 33.17 19.01 0.57
N PHE A 264 31.97 18.90 -0.03
CA PHE A 264 31.35 17.61 -0.31
C PHE A 264 32.19 16.77 -1.27
N LEU A 265 32.71 17.37 -2.34
CA LEU A 265 33.56 16.69 -3.34
C LEU A 265 34.87 16.20 -2.71
N GLN A 266 35.51 17.02 -1.87
CA GLN A 266 36.71 16.63 -1.13
C GLN A 266 36.42 15.45 -0.19
N LEU A 267 35.31 15.49 0.55
CA LEU A 267 34.88 14.40 1.42
C LEU A 267 34.61 13.11 0.62
N PHE A 268 33.95 13.22 -0.53
CA PHE A 268 33.65 12.07 -1.38
C PHE A 268 34.93 11.40 -1.90
N GLN A 269 35.84 12.17 -2.52
CA GLN A 269 37.09 11.65 -3.06
C GLN A 269 37.95 10.99 -1.97
N SER A 270 38.14 11.67 -0.84
CA SER A 270 38.90 11.11 0.30
C SER A 270 38.26 9.83 0.83
N SER A 271 36.93 9.77 0.87
CA SER A 271 36.19 8.58 1.28
C SER A 271 36.40 7.40 0.34
N THR A 272 36.44 7.62 -0.98
CA THR A 272 36.69 6.54 -1.96
C THR A 272 38.10 5.94 -1.81
N ALA A 273 39.11 6.80 -1.63
CA ALA A 273 40.49 6.37 -1.42
C ALA A 273 40.66 5.59 -0.10
N GLN A 274 40.06 6.08 0.98
CA GLN A 274 40.11 5.41 2.28
C GLN A 274 39.38 4.07 2.30
N LEU A 275 38.21 3.97 1.66
CA LEU A 275 37.49 2.70 1.53
C LEU A 275 38.41 1.62 0.96
N ARG A 276 39.08 1.93 -0.16
CA ARG A 276 40.00 1.00 -0.83
C ARG A 276 41.15 0.61 0.08
N ALA A 277 41.85 1.58 0.66
CA ALA A 277 43.01 1.33 1.49
C ALA A 277 42.66 0.52 2.77
N LEU A 278 41.56 0.85 3.44
CA LEU A 278 41.11 0.15 4.64
C LEU A 278 40.58 -1.27 4.34
N SER A 279 39.92 -1.46 3.19
CA SER A 279 39.43 -2.77 2.77
C SER A 279 40.58 -3.73 2.46
N GLU A 280 41.59 -3.28 1.71
CA GLU A 280 42.81 -4.07 1.47
C GLU A 280 43.57 -4.36 2.77
N LEU A 281 43.70 -3.36 3.64
CA LEU A 281 44.30 -3.55 4.97
C LEU A 281 43.56 -4.65 5.74
N ARG A 282 42.22 -4.59 5.81
CA ARG A 282 41.41 -5.61 6.51
C ARG A 282 41.63 -7.01 5.94
N ILE A 283 41.63 -7.16 4.60
CA ILE A 283 41.85 -8.46 3.94
C ILE A 283 43.22 -9.02 4.37
N ASN A 284 44.28 -8.21 4.28
CA ASN A 284 45.62 -8.61 4.68
C ASN A 284 45.71 -8.98 6.17
N LEU A 285 45.05 -8.23 7.05
CA LEU A 285 45.03 -8.52 8.49
C LEU A 285 44.30 -9.84 8.80
N ILE A 286 43.18 -10.15 8.12
CA ILE A 286 42.47 -11.41 8.31
C ILE A 286 43.30 -12.59 7.83
N LEU A 287 43.95 -12.47 6.67
CA LEU A 287 44.86 -13.50 6.17
C LEU A 287 46.02 -13.73 7.15
N ALA A 288 46.61 -12.66 7.69
CA ALA A 288 47.69 -12.75 8.68
C ALA A 288 47.23 -13.42 9.99
N VAL A 289 46.07 -13.03 10.53
CA VAL A 289 45.54 -13.60 11.79
C VAL A 289 45.18 -15.09 11.65
N ARG A 290 44.72 -15.53 10.47
CA ARG A 290 44.44 -16.95 10.21
C ARG A 290 45.68 -17.85 10.25
N THR A 291 46.85 -17.28 9.97
CA THR A 291 48.13 -18.00 10.07
C THR A 291 48.66 -18.10 11.51
N MET A 292 47.99 -17.47 12.49
CA MET A 292 48.36 -17.50 13.90
C MET A 292 47.52 -18.53 14.70
N PRO A 293 48.11 -19.36 15.60
CA PRO A 293 47.39 -20.42 16.31
C PRO A 293 46.38 -19.94 17.36
N THR A 294 46.52 -18.72 17.89
CA THR A 294 45.63 -18.14 18.91
C THR A 294 45.52 -16.62 18.74
N SER A 295 44.37 -16.12 18.25
CA SER A 295 44.10 -14.68 18.18
C SER A 295 43.61 -14.15 19.54
N GLY A 296 44.28 -13.15 20.12
CA GLY A 296 43.84 -12.50 21.35
C GLY A 296 42.50 -11.75 21.21
N PRO A 297 41.72 -11.57 22.31
CA PRO A 297 40.40 -10.94 22.26
C PRO A 297 40.40 -9.48 21.79
N VAL A 298 41.48 -8.73 22.05
CA VAL A 298 41.66 -7.34 21.60
C VAL A 298 41.86 -7.25 20.07
N THR A 299 42.53 -8.25 19.48
CA THR A 299 42.76 -8.36 18.04
C THR A 299 41.44 -8.55 17.30
N THR A 300 40.61 -9.49 17.76
CA THR A 300 39.26 -9.74 17.19
C THR A 300 38.38 -8.50 17.29
N LEU A 301 38.35 -7.86 18.47
CA LEU A 301 37.58 -6.62 18.68
C LEU A 301 38.03 -5.50 17.73
N SER A 302 39.33 -5.32 17.52
CA SER A 302 39.87 -4.28 16.64
C SER A 302 39.50 -4.53 15.17
N ILE A 303 39.54 -5.79 14.72
CA ILE A 303 39.12 -6.20 13.37
C ILE A 303 37.61 -5.99 13.19
N ASP A 304 36.80 -6.31 14.19
CA ASP A 304 35.36 -6.07 14.15
C ASP A 304 35.04 -4.58 14.07
N ARG A 305 35.69 -3.74 14.88
CA ARG A 305 35.52 -2.28 14.82
C ARG A 305 35.97 -1.70 13.49
N LEU A 306 37.07 -2.20 12.92
CA LEU A 306 37.54 -1.81 11.59
C LEU A 306 36.52 -2.20 10.51
N THR A 307 35.93 -3.39 10.62
CA THR A 307 34.85 -3.84 9.72
C THR A 307 33.67 -2.88 9.78
N HIS A 308 33.19 -2.53 10.98
CA HIS A 308 32.09 -1.57 11.15
C HIS A 308 32.44 -0.18 10.59
N HIS A 309 33.70 0.23 10.69
CA HIS A 309 34.18 1.47 10.10
C HIS A 309 34.19 1.40 8.58
N ILE A 310 34.61 0.31 7.95
CA ILE A 310 34.56 0.16 6.47
C ILE A 310 33.11 0.20 5.97
N ARG A 311 32.17 -0.44 6.69
CA ARG A 311 30.76 -0.50 6.29
C ARG A 311 30.07 0.87 6.16
N ILE A 312 30.48 1.84 6.97
CA ILE A 312 29.83 3.15 6.91
C ILE A 312 30.10 3.89 5.60
N PHE A 313 31.25 3.66 4.97
CA PHE A 313 31.56 4.20 3.65
C PHE A 313 30.63 3.60 2.60
N GLY A 314 30.47 2.27 2.59
CA GLY A 314 29.51 1.58 1.73
C GLY A 314 28.09 2.12 1.91
N LYS A 315 27.65 2.31 3.16
CA LYS A 315 26.34 2.93 3.48
C LYS A 315 26.24 4.37 3.00
N PHE A 316 27.30 5.16 3.10
CA PHE A 316 27.34 6.53 2.60
C PHE A 316 27.16 6.56 1.08
N PHE A 317 27.96 5.78 0.34
CA PHE A 317 27.88 5.71 -1.11
C PHE A 317 26.54 5.16 -1.59
N ARG A 318 26.04 4.06 -0.99
CA ARG A 318 24.71 3.52 -1.28
C ARG A 318 23.64 4.58 -1.06
N ARG A 319 23.71 5.36 0.02
CA ARG A 319 22.69 6.39 0.30
C ARG A 319 22.76 7.57 -0.66
N LEU A 320 23.95 8.03 -1.06
CA LEU A 320 24.09 9.07 -2.08
C LEU A 320 23.49 8.63 -3.42
N GLN A 321 23.81 7.41 -3.83
CA GLN A 321 23.29 6.78 -5.03
C GLN A 321 21.76 6.62 -4.97
N GLN A 322 21.18 6.20 -3.84
CA GLN A 322 19.72 6.09 -3.67
C GLN A 322 19.01 7.44 -3.79
N LEU A 323 19.66 8.53 -3.38
CA LEU A 323 19.08 9.88 -3.42
C LEU A 323 19.08 10.46 -4.83
N ASP A 324 20.16 10.29 -5.60
CA ASP A 324 20.23 10.67 -7.01
C ASP A 324 21.29 9.84 -7.76
N PRO A 325 20.88 8.79 -8.51
CA PRO A 325 21.82 7.91 -9.20
C PRO A 325 22.61 8.59 -10.31
N ILE A 326 22.01 9.54 -11.04
CA ILE A 326 22.65 10.20 -12.19
C ILE A 326 23.76 11.09 -11.69
N LYS A 327 23.47 11.94 -10.70
CA LYS A 327 24.45 12.85 -10.12
C LYS A 327 25.53 12.13 -9.34
N PHE A 328 25.22 10.97 -8.75
CA PHE A 328 26.22 10.15 -8.09
C PHE A 328 27.31 9.66 -9.05
N VAL A 329 26.94 9.26 -10.27
CA VAL A 329 27.90 8.78 -11.28
C VAL A 329 28.77 9.89 -11.84
N GLU A 330 28.25 11.13 -11.87
CA GLU A 330 29.01 12.32 -12.25
C GLU A 330 30.10 12.69 -11.23
N LEU A 331 30.09 12.10 -10.02
CA LEU A 331 31.08 12.41 -9.00
C LEU A 331 32.49 11.93 -9.39
N PRO A 332 33.54 12.74 -9.12
CA PRO A 332 34.91 12.34 -9.39
C PRO A 332 35.27 11.09 -8.58
N THR A 333 36.07 10.19 -9.16
CA THR A 333 36.48 8.88 -8.59
C THR A 333 35.37 7.84 -8.38
N CYS A 334 34.11 8.14 -8.75
CA CYS A 334 33.01 7.16 -8.67
C CYS A 334 33.29 5.90 -9.49
N ASN A 335 33.79 6.04 -10.73
CA ASN A 335 34.09 4.91 -11.61
C ASN A 335 35.17 3.98 -11.02
N GLU A 336 36.21 4.54 -10.42
CA GLU A 336 37.29 3.77 -9.79
C GLU A 336 36.78 2.95 -8.61
N MET A 337 35.90 3.55 -7.80
CA MET A 337 35.26 2.86 -6.67
C MET A 337 34.37 1.71 -7.15
N VAL A 338 33.58 1.90 -8.21
CA VAL A 338 32.73 0.86 -8.79
C VAL A 338 33.57 -0.30 -9.32
N LEU A 339 34.65 -0.01 -10.06
CA LEU A 339 35.56 -1.04 -10.56
C LEU A 339 36.27 -1.79 -9.43
N TYR A 340 36.60 -1.10 -8.33
CA TYR A 340 37.15 -1.74 -7.15
C TYR A 340 36.17 -2.73 -6.53
N TYR A 341 34.93 -2.32 -6.26
CA TYR A 341 33.91 -3.25 -5.75
C TYR A 341 33.70 -4.42 -6.70
N TRP A 342 33.69 -4.16 -8.01
CA TRP A 342 33.58 -5.20 -9.05
C TRP A 342 34.70 -6.23 -8.97
N SER A 343 35.95 -5.80 -8.85
CA SER A 343 37.09 -6.71 -8.68
C SER A 343 36.93 -7.62 -7.46
N LYS A 344 36.37 -7.10 -6.36
CA LYS A 344 36.13 -7.88 -5.14
C LYS A 344 35.05 -8.94 -5.30
N VAL A 345 34.05 -8.70 -6.14
CA VAL A 345 33.04 -9.72 -6.49
C VAL A 345 33.65 -10.82 -7.35
N VAL A 346 34.47 -10.48 -8.34
CA VAL A 346 35.16 -11.47 -9.19
C VAL A 346 36.13 -12.33 -8.36
N GLU A 347 36.96 -11.71 -7.52
CA GLU A 347 37.88 -12.41 -6.61
C GLU A 347 37.15 -13.41 -5.70
N ALA A 348 35.95 -13.06 -5.22
CA ALA A 348 35.14 -13.95 -4.39
C ALA A 348 34.59 -15.16 -5.14
N THR A 349 34.35 -15.04 -6.46
CA THR A 349 33.84 -16.16 -7.28
C THR A 349 34.92 -17.14 -7.75
N ASP A 350 36.19 -16.74 -7.75
CA ASP A 350 37.29 -17.61 -8.20
C ASP A 350 37.80 -18.58 -7.11
N HIS A 351 37.50 -18.32 -5.84
CA HIS A 351 37.89 -19.19 -4.73
C HIS A 351 36.81 -20.25 -4.48
N ARG A 352 37.03 -21.47 -4.98
CA ARG A 352 36.20 -22.64 -4.68
C ARG A 352 36.38 -23.04 -3.21
N GLU A 353 35.25 -23.28 -2.54
CA GLU A 353 35.11 -23.96 -1.24
C GLU A 353 35.54 -23.17 0.01
N GLY A 354 34.60 -22.99 0.95
CA GLY A 354 34.82 -22.92 2.41
C GLY A 354 35.58 -21.73 3.02
N ASP A 355 36.47 -21.07 2.30
CA ASP A 355 37.55 -20.29 2.92
C ASP A 355 37.20 -18.84 3.29
N MET A 356 36.02 -18.33 2.95
CA MET A 356 35.60 -16.96 3.29
C MET A 356 34.25 -16.84 4.01
N ILE A 357 33.78 -17.88 4.69
CA ILE A 357 32.47 -17.89 5.36
C ILE A 357 32.38 -16.96 6.61
N GLN A 358 33.45 -16.25 6.98
CA GLN A 358 33.37 -15.14 7.97
C GLN A 358 33.49 -13.73 7.34
N GLY A 359 33.53 -13.62 6.01
CA GLY A 359 33.63 -12.36 5.24
C GLY A 359 32.32 -11.88 4.59
N THR A 360 31.21 -12.57 4.84
CA THR A 360 29.88 -12.40 4.21
C THR A 360 29.40 -10.95 4.08
N ASN A 361 29.76 -10.09 5.02
CA ASN A 361 29.26 -8.71 5.09
C ASN A 361 29.97 -7.70 4.18
N VAL A 362 31.21 -7.95 3.74
CA VAL A 362 31.90 -7.04 2.80
C VAL A 362 31.45 -7.35 1.38
N LEU A 363 31.18 -8.62 1.08
CA LEU A 363 30.64 -9.07 -0.21
C LEU A 363 29.21 -8.58 -0.41
N SER A 364 28.34 -8.65 0.60
CA SER A 364 26.96 -8.14 0.48
C SER A 364 26.88 -6.64 0.19
N GLU A 365 27.72 -5.81 0.82
CA GLU A 365 27.77 -4.36 0.53
C GLU A 365 28.38 -4.05 -0.85
N SER A 366 29.39 -4.83 -1.27
CA SER A 366 30.02 -4.70 -2.59
C SER A 366 29.03 -5.01 -3.70
N VAL A 367 28.35 -6.16 -3.61
CA VAL A 367 27.37 -6.63 -4.60
C VAL A 367 26.18 -5.65 -4.67
N ASN A 368 25.69 -5.15 -3.53
CA ASN A 368 24.62 -4.14 -3.49
C ASN A 368 25.00 -2.83 -4.21
N ILE A 369 26.23 -2.33 -4.01
CA ILE A 369 26.69 -1.09 -4.67
C ILE A 369 26.84 -1.30 -6.18
N ILE A 370 27.45 -2.42 -6.59
CA ILE A 370 27.58 -2.82 -7.99
C ILE A 370 26.20 -2.88 -8.64
N GLN A 371 25.29 -3.64 -8.04
CA GLN A 371 23.95 -3.85 -8.55
C GLN A 371 23.25 -2.50 -8.77
N PHE A 372 23.22 -1.62 -7.78
CA PHE A 372 22.50 -0.35 -7.91
C PHE A 372 23.10 0.60 -8.96
N VAL A 373 24.42 0.57 -9.14
CA VAL A 373 25.14 1.31 -10.18
C VAL A 373 24.76 0.78 -11.58
N PHE A 374 24.66 -0.53 -11.77
CA PHE A 374 24.23 -1.13 -13.05
C PHE A 374 22.70 -1.01 -13.27
N ILE A 375 21.88 -1.12 -12.23
CA ILE A 375 20.40 -1.12 -12.32
C ILE A 375 19.83 0.28 -12.56
N ARG A 376 20.17 1.27 -11.73
CA ARG A 376 19.45 2.56 -11.73
C ARG A 376 20.11 3.67 -12.52
N CYS A 377 21.43 3.61 -12.72
CA CYS A 377 22.11 4.71 -13.41
C CYS A 377 21.97 4.67 -14.94
N LYS A 378 21.43 3.57 -15.53
CA LYS A 378 21.53 3.33 -16.98
C LYS A 378 22.93 3.71 -17.48
N ILE A 379 23.98 3.36 -16.73
CA ILE A 379 25.34 3.57 -17.21
C ILE A 379 25.43 2.68 -18.43
N ARG A 380 25.31 3.28 -19.61
CA ARG A 380 26.06 2.79 -20.75
C ARG A 380 27.50 2.85 -20.27
N LEU A 381 28.17 1.70 -20.20
CA LEU A 381 29.62 1.67 -20.29
C LEU A 381 29.99 2.21 -21.69
N LEU A 382 29.81 3.50 -21.89
CA LEU A 382 30.31 4.22 -23.05
C LEU A 382 31.73 4.64 -22.72
N PRO A 383 32.66 4.49 -23.67
CA PRO A 383 34.00 4.99 -23.51
C PRO A 383 33.93 6.49 -23.32
N TYR A 384 34.76 6.98 -22.41
CA TYR A 384 35.01 8.40 -22.17
C TYR A 384 35.44 9.06 -23.49
N THR A 385 34.49 9.60 -24.26
CA THR A 385 34.82 10.53 -25.34
C THR A 385 34.90 11.90 -24.72
N GLN A 386 36.12 12.45 -24.68
CA GLN A 386 36.34 13.88 -24.47
C GLN A 386 35.58 14.66 -25.54
N SER A 387 34.36 15.07 -25.24
CA SER A 387 33.71 16.19 -25.92
C SER A 387 32.75 16.86 -24.93
N GLY A 388 33.28 17.81 -24.16
CA GLY A 388 32.48 18.84 -23.54
C GLY A 388 31.93 19.75 -24.64
N SER A 389 30.84 19.35 -25.28
CA SER A 389 29.91 20.19 -26.05
C SER A 389 28.91 19.27 -26.73
N LEU A 390 27.81 18.96 -26.04
CA LEU A 390 26.49 18.60 -26.60
C LEU A 390 25.45 18.43 -25.48
N TYR A 391 25.46 19.29 -24.46
CA TYR A 391 24.28 19.49 -23.60
C TYR A 391 23.35 20.51 -24.26
N LYS A 392 22.76 20.12 -25.40
CA LYS A 392 21.66 20.88 -26.02
C LYS A 392 20.87 20.06 -27.03
N GLN A 393 20.39 18.89 -26.63
CA GLN A 393 19.12 18.31 -27.08
C GLN A 393 19.05 16.90 -26.50
N TRP A 394 18.07 16.67 -25.64
CA TRP A 394 17.24 15.46 -25.54
C TRP A 394 16.31 15.67 -24.34
N SER A 395 15.22 16.38 -24.63
CA SER A 395 14.02 16.39 -23.80
C SER A 395 13.35 15.02 -23.91
N PHE A 396 13.25 14.28 -22.81
CA PHE A 396 12.33 13.15 -22.74
C PHE A 396 10.90 13.67 -22.62
N SER A 397 10.06 13.26 -23.57
CA SER A 397 8.62 13.44 -23.60
C SER A 397 8.00 12.94 -22.29
N LYS A 398 7.31 13.83 -21.57
CA LYS A 398 6.37 13.43 -20.51
C LYS A 398 5.24 12.66 -21.20
N ARG A 399 5.02 11.40 -20.81
CA ARG A 399 3.74 10.75 -21.08
C ARG A 399 2.64 11.60 -20.44
N THR A 400 1.71 11.99 -21.30
CA THR A 400 0.49 12.75 -21.07
C THR A 400 -0.45 12.06 -20.09
N LEU A 401 -0.98 12.81 -19.13
CA LEU A 401 -2.31 12.62 -18.55
C LEU A 401 -3.24 13.69 -19.18
N PRO A 402 -4.55 13.43 -19.33
CA PRO A 402 -5.41 14.13 -20.28
C PRO A 402 -5.81 15.55 -19.86
N ASP A 403 -6.27 16.28 -20.88
CA ASP A 403 -6.34 17.74 -21.04
C ASP A 403 -7.15 18.56 -20.02
N GLY A 404 -6.62 19.76 -19.75
CA GLY A 404 -7.36 20.94 -19.28
C GLY A 404 -6.60 22.21 -19.69
N PRO A 405 -7.23 23.28 -20.20
CA PRO A 405 -6.52 24.34 -20.90
C PRO A 405 -5.91 25.36 -19.92
N LEU A 406 -4.63 25.70 -20.12
CA LEU A 406 -4.02 26.86 -19.47
C LEU A 406 -3.29 27.77 -20.47
N SER A 407 -3.59 29.06 -20.27
CA SER A 407 -3.21 30.28 -20.97
C SER A 407 -1.69 30.55 -21.05
N GLU A 408 -1.28 31.16 -22.17
CA GLU A 408 0.04 31.69 -22.47
C GLU A 408 0.42 32.89 -21.58
N ARG A 409 1.65 32.92 -21.04
CA ARG A 409 2.48 34.14 -21.00
C ARG A 409 3.92 33.89 -20.53
N ALA A 410 4.81 34.68 -21.16
CA ALA A 410 6.15 35.10 -20.73
C ALA A 410 7.38 34.29 -21.20
N VAL A 411 7.75 34.56 -22.46
CA VAL A 411 9.12 34.54 -22.97
C VAL A 411 9.76 35.91 -22.69
N GLN A 412 10.95 35.97 -22.08
CA GLN A 412 12.08 36.83 -22.48
C GLN A 412 13.25 36.85 -21.46
N SER A 413 14.45 36.57 -21.98
CA SER A 413 15.77 37.19 -21.66
C SER A 413 16.91 36.19 -21.46
N ARG A 414 17.77 36.05 -22.49
CA ARG A 414 19.15 35.55 -22.39
C ARG A 414 20.04 36.39 -23.31
N LYS A 415 21.16 36.91 -22.78
CA LYS A 415 22.29 37.48 -23.54
C LYS A 415 23.51 36.55 -23.43
N PRO A 416 24.40 36.47 -24.44
CA PRO A 416 25.57 35.59 -24.44
C PRO A 416 26.86 36.30 -24.02
N VAL A 417 27.86 35.53 -23.54
CA VAL A 417 29.23 36.00 -23.24
C VAL A 417 30.26 35.15 -24.01
N ARG A 418 31.37 35.83 -24.34
CA ARG A 418 32.41 35.59 -25.37
C ARG A 418 33.34 34.37 -25.17
N THR A 419 33.89 33.94 -26.31
CA THR A 419 34.92 32.92 -26.58
C THR A 419 36.37 33.44 -26.46
N HIS A 420 37.32 32.54 -26.17
CA HIS A 420 38.77 32.67 -26.42
C HIS A 420 39.40 31.33 -26.87
N PRO A 421 40.59 31.32 -27.51
CA PRO A 421 40.90 30.44 -28.65
C PRO A 421 41.81 29.23 -28.37
N GLU A 422 41.91 28.41 -29.43
CA GLU A 422 42.51 27.10 -29.66
C GLU A 422 43.93 26.81 -29.11
N MET A 423 44.16 25.53 -28.78
CA MET A 423 45.49 24.91 -28.79
C MET A 423 45.44 23.49 -29.41
N THR A 424 46.07 23.40 -30.58
CA THR A 424 46.62 22.26 -31.36
C THR A 424 46.35 20.81 -30.95
N HIS A 425 45.78 20.06 -31.90
CA HIS A 425 45.76 18.60 -32.01
C HIS A 425 47.14 18.01 -32.32
N SER A 426 47.57 16.99 -31.58
CA SER A 426 48.34 15.88 -32.17
C SER A 426 48.37 14.64 -31.26
N SER A 427 48.10 13.48 -31.86
CA SER A 427 48.41 12.11 -31.42
C SER A 427 47.48 11.48 -30.38
N LEU A 428 46.72 10.43 -30.76
CA LEU A 428 46.38 9.22 -29.97
C LEU A 428 45.24 8.42 -30.66
N THR A 429 45.59 7.62 -31.67
CA THR A 429 44.70 6.60 -32.27
C THR A 429 45.21 5.20 -31.94
N SER A 430 44.90 4.66 -30.74
CA SER A 430 45.11 3.23 -30.44
C SER A 430 44.38 2.68 -29.19
N HIS A 431 43.51 3.44 -28.51
CA HIS A 431 42.90 3.01 -27.23
C HIS A 431 41.49 2.34 -27.23
N PRO A 432 40.66 2.37 -28.29
CA PRO A 432 39.29 1.86 -28.16
C PRO A 432 39.18 0.32 -28.19
N GLN A 433 40.15 -0.46 -28.67
CA GLN A 433 39.99 -1.92 -28.79
C GLN A 433 40.29 -2.74 -27.52
N ARG A 434 41.06 -2.22 -26.55
CA ARG A 434 41.44 -2.98 -25.34
C ARG A 434 40.38 -3.03 -24.23
N CYS A 435 39.48 -2.04 -24.16
CA CYS A 435 38.39 -2.04 -23.17
C CYS A 435 37.24 -2.99 -23.54
N HIS A 436 37.02 -3.27 -24.82
CA HIS A 436 35.91 -4.10 -25.30
C HIS A 436 36.12 -5.61 -25.04
N SER A 437 37.36 -6.11 -25.12
CA SER A 437 37.68 -7.51 -24.83
C SER A 437 37.62 -7.85 -23.34
N SER A 438 38.04 -6.92 -22.48
CA SER A 438 37.99 -7.06 -21.02
C SER A 438 36.55 -7.13 -20.51
N LEU A 439 35.65 -6.32 -21.06
CA LEU A 439 34.25 -6.30 -20.64
C LEU A 439 33.50 -7.56 -21.05
N SER A 440 33.78 -8.09 -22.24
CA SER A 440 33.25 -9.37 -22.75
C SER A 440 33.71 -10.57 -21.91
N SER A 441 35.01 -10.68 -21.60
CA SER A 441 35.53 -11.77 -20.76
C SER A 441 35.00 -11.68 -19.32
N THR A 442 34.80 -10.46 -18.82
CA THR A 442 34.31 -10.21 -17.47
C THR A 442 32.80 -10.46 -17.35
N LEU A 443 32.00 -10.03 -18.33
CA LEU A 443 30.58 -10.39 -18.43
C LEU A 443 30.40 -11.89 -18.61
N SER A 444 31.23 -12.54 -19.43
CA SER A 444 31.20 -13.99 -19.63
C SER A 444 31.57 -14.77 -18.36
N SER A 445 32.55 -14.29 -17.58
CA SER A 445 32.88 -14.86 -16.27
C SER A 445 31.74 -14.65 -15.26
N CYS A 446 31.14 -13.45 -15.22
CA CYS A 446 30.02 -13.16 -14.34
C CYS A 446 28.75 -13.94 -14.68
N LEU A 447 28.38 -14.02 -15.96
CA LEU A 447 27.22 -14.75 -16.47
C LEU A 447 27.44 -16.27 -16.56
N SER A 448 28.61 -16.77 -16.17
CA SER A 448 28.81 -18.22 -15.97
C SER A 448 29.07 -18.59 -14.50
N ARG A 449 29.40 -17.64 -13.61
CA ARG A 449 29.89 -17.95 -12.25
C ARG A 449 29.27 -17.14 -11.11
N VAL A 450 28.78 -15.92 -11.34
CA VAL A 450 28.21 -15.07 -10.27
C VAL A 450 26.73 -15.40 -9.99
N SER A 451 25.98 -15.86 -10.99
CA SER A 451 24.53 -16.06 -10.87
C SER A 451 24.09 -17.49 -10.49
N PHE A 452 25.00 -18.44 -10.25
CA PHE A 452 24.69 -19.87 -10.42
C PHE A 452 24.98 -20.81 -9.24
N LEU A 453 25.27 -20.29 -8.05
CA LEU A 453 25.51 -21.17 -6.90
C LEU A 453 24.24 -21.30 -6.06
N LEU A 454 23.54 -22.42 -6.18
CA LEU A 454 22.89 -23.05 -5.02
C LEU A 454 24.01 -23.26 -4.00
N ILE A 455 24.00 -22.48 -2.93
CA ILE A 455 25.00 -22.62 -1.87
C ILE A 455 24.54 -23.81 -1.02
N ARG A 456 25.46 -24.62 -0.46
CA ARG A 456 25.11 -25.72 0.47
C ARG A 456 24.04 -25.36 1.53
N PRO A 457 24.03 -24.14 2.12
CA PRO A 457 22.96 -23.69 3.02
C PRO A 457 21.55 -23.70 2.41
N ASP A 458 21.39 -23.44 1.11
CA ASP A 458 20.07 -23.45 0.45
C ASP A 458 19.51 -24.88 0.40
N LEU A 459 20.35 -25.86 0.11
CA LEU A 459 19.98 -27.27 0.11
C LEU A 459 19.74 -27.79 1.54
N GLU A 460 20.51 -27.32 2.52
CA GLU A 460 20.28 -27.62 3.93
C GLU A 460 18.94 -27.06 4.41
N GLY A 461 18.59 -25.82 4.04
CA GLY A 461 17.30 -25.20 4.32
C GLY A 461 16.14 -25.95 3.66
N TRP A 462 16.28 -26.31 2.38
CA TRP A 462 15.31 -27.14 1.65
C TRP A 462 15.05 -28.46 2.38
N MET A 463 16.11 -29.16 2.80
CA MET A 463 15.98 -30.46 3.48
C MET A 463 15.41 -30.33 4.90
N ALA A 464 15.69 -29.21 5.59
CA ALA A 464 15.23 -28.99 6.96
C ALA A 464 13.75 -28.60 7.03
N ASP A 465 13.31 -27.68 6.18
CA ASP A 465 11.92 -27.21 6.11
C ASP A 465 11.54 -26.85 4.65
N PRO A 466 11.03 -27.83 3.88
CA PRO A 466 10.63 -27.65 2.49
C PRO A 466 9.59 -26.54 2.27
N GLU A 467 8.65 -26.36 3.20
CA GLU A 467 7.57 -25.37 3.04
C GLU A 467 8.07 -23.96 3.27
N GLU A 468 8.81 -23.75 4.36
CA GLU A 468 9.36 -22.44 4.67
C GLU A 468 10.36 -22.00 3.59
N TRP A 469 11.15 -22.93 3.08
CA TRP A 469 12.07 -22.66 1.97
C TRP A 469 11.33 -22.13 0.72
N VAL A 470 10.19 -22.72 0.35
CA VAL A 470 9.36 -22.24 -0.78
C VAL A 470 8.70 -20.89 -0.47
N ASN A 471 8.38 -20.61 0.80
CA ASN A 471 7.84 -19.31 1.23
C ASN A 471 8.90 -18.21 1.18
N GLU A 472 10.13 -18.52 1.58
CA GLU A 472 11.24 -17.59 1.50
C GLU A 472 11.55 -17.26 0.05
N GLU A 473 11.75 -18.25 -0.83
CA GLU A 473 12.20 -17.99 -2.20
C GLU A 473 11.26 -17.07 -3.00
N ASP A 474 9.94 -17.18 -2.81
CA ASP A 474 8.96 -16.36 -3.52
C ASP A 474 8.85 -14.91 -2.97
N LYS A 475 9.52 -14.57 -1.86
CA LYS A 475 9.66 -13.18 -1.35
C LYS A 475 10.71 -12.38 -2.16
N GLU A 476 10.76 -12.61 -3.48
CA GLU A 476 11.76 -12.14 -4.45
C GLU A 476 11.98 -10.62 -4.49
N ASN A 477 11.04 -9.82 -3.96
CA ASN A 477 11.12 -8.36 -4.01
C ASN A 477 11.92 -7.73 -2.87
N GLU A 478 12.18 -8.45 -1.78
CA GLU A 478 12.91 -7.89 -0.62
C GLU A 478 14.22 -8.62 -0.32
N GLN A 479 14.30 -9.94 -0.57
CA GLN A 479 15.47 -10.75 -0.22
C GLN A 479 16.72 -10.45 -1.04
N TRP A 480 16.59 -9.96 -2.27
CA TRP A 480 17.75 -9.62 -3.12
C TRP A 480 18.66 -8.55 -2.53
N GLU A 481 18.19 -7.75 -1.57
CA GLU A 481 19.05 -6.77 -0.88
C GLU A 481 19.99 -7.41 0.16
N PHE A 482 19.64 -8.62 0.62
CA PHE A 482 20.27 -9.29 1.75
C PHE A 482 21.00 -10.57 1.35
N GLU A 483 20.52 -11.25 0.30
CA GLU A 483 21.04 -12.54 -0.17
C GLU A 483 21.75 -12.43 -1.52
N LEU A 484 22.81 -13.23 -1.68
CA LEU A 484 23.66 -13.17 -2.86
C LEU A 484 22.99 -13.72 -4.12
N ARG A 485 22.21 -14.80 -4.01
CA ARG A 485 21.58 -15.45 -5.17
C ARG A 485 20.48 -14.59 -5.80
N PRO A 486 19.43 -14.13 -5.08
CA PRO A 486 18.41 -13.26 -5.68
C PRO A 486 19.00 -11.93 -6.17
N CYS A 487 20.08 -11.46 -5.52
CA CYS A 487 20.86 -10.32 -6.01
C CYS A 487 21.53 -10.59 -7.37
N GLY A 488 22.22 -11.73 -7.51
CA GLY A 488 22.86 -12.17 -8.75
C GLY A 488 21.87 -12.37 -9.90
N GLU A 489 20.69 -12.92 -9.62
CA GLU A 489 19.57 -13.04 -10.57
C GLU A 489 19.10 -11.66 -11.05
N ARG A 490 18.92 -10.69 -10.13
CA ARG A 490 18.50 -9.32 -10.47
C ARG A 490 19.54 -8.58 -11.32
N VAL A 491 20.84 -8.78 -11.04
CA VAL A 491 21.93 -8.24 -11.85
C VAL A 491 21.86 -8.81 -13.26
N LEU A 492 21.72 -10.13 -13.40
CA LEU A 492 21.56 -10.81 -14.70
C LEU A 492 20.38 -10.24 -15.49
N MET A 493 19.19 -10.15 -14.90
CA MET A 493 18.00 -9.61 -15.57
C MET A 493 18.23 -8.20 -16.10
N THR A 494 18.95 -7.37 -15.33
CA THR A 494 19.27 -5.99 -15.69
C THR A 494 20.27 -5.94 -16.84
N LEU A 495 21.31 -6.76 -16.79
CA LEU A 495 22.28 -6.87 -17.87
C LEU A 495 21.62 -7.36 -19.16
N ALA A 496 20.74 -8.36 -19.08
CA ALA A 496 19.98 -8.85 -20.23
C ALA A 496 19.08 -7.77 -20.83
N ALA A 497 18.51 -6.89 -20.00
CA ALA A 497 17.67 -5.78 -20.45
C ALA A 497 18.48 -4.63 -21.08
N GLN A 498 19.66 -4.31 -20.56
CA GLN A 498 20.46 -3.15 -20.99
C GLN A 498 21.48 -3.48 -22.09
N TYR A 499 22.02 -4.70 -22.09
CA TYR A 499 23.12 -5.16 -22.95
C TYR A 499 22.73 -6.41 -23.75
N ARG A 500 21.52 -6.38 -24.35
CA ARG A 500 20.92 -7.51 -25.07
C ARG A 500 21.87 -8.15 -26.09
N ASP A 501 22.57 -7.32 -26.86
CA ASP A 501 23.47 -7.75 -27.95
C ASP A 501 24.65 -8.62 -27.48
N TYR A 502 24.98 -8.59 -26.18
CA TYR A 502 26.04 -9.39 -25.59
C TYR A 502 25.49 -10.54 -24.77
N VAL A 503 24.45 -10.28 -23.95
CA VAL A 503 23.91 -11.27 -23.03
C VAL A 503 23.13 -12.35 -23.76
N VAL A 504 22.33 -12.00 -24.78
CA VAL A 504 21.50 -12.98 -25.50
C VAL A 504 22.33 -14.00 -26.26
N PRO A 505 23.34 -13.62 -27.08
CA PRO A 505 24.18 -14.61 -27.78
C PRO A 505 24.98 -15.49 -26.81
N LEU A 506 25.46 -14.93 -25.70
CA LEU A 506 26.15 -15.71 -24.67
C LEU A 506 25.20 -16.75 -24.06
N MET A 507 24.00 -16.36 -23.65
CA MET A 507 23.00 -17.27 -23.09
C MET A 507 22.56 -18.36 -24.08
N GLU A 508 22.41 -18.01 -25.36
CA GLU A 508 22.13 -18.98 -26.42
C GLU A 508 23.26 -20.00 -26.58
N SER A 509 24.52 -19.54 -26.60
CA SER A 509 25.67 -20.43 -26.71
C SER A 509 25.80 -21.37 -25.51
N THR A 510 25.63 -20.84 -24.30
CA THR A 510 25.63 -21.63 -23.05
C THR A 510 24.50 -22.65 -23.04
N PHE A 511 23.30 -22.28 -23.52
CA PHE A 511 22.17 -23.20 -23.63
C PHE A 511 22.49 -24.38 -24.56
N LYS A 512 23.00 -24.10 -25.77
CA LYS A 512 23.36 -25.14 -26.76
C LYS A 512 24.47 -26.07 -26.24
N GLU A 513 25.42 -25.54 -25.48
CA GLU A 513 26.53 -26.34 -24.94
C GLU A 513 26.11 -27.25 -23.78
N MET A 514 25.16 -26.81 -22.95
CA MET A 514 24.81 -27.48 -21.69
C MET A 514 23.61 -28.42 -21.80
N ILE A 515 22.69 -28.21 -22.74
CA ILE A 515 21.39 -28.93 -22.72
C ILE A 515 21.53 -30.45 -22.95
N ASP A 516 22.49 -30.87 -23.77
CA ASP A 516 22.75 -32.28 -24.09
C ASP A 516 23.79 -32.94 -23.16
N ARG A 517 24.31 -32.22 -22.16
CA ARG A 517 25.22 -32.82 -21.18
C ARG A 517 24.45 -33.72 -20.20
N PRO A 518 24.92 -34.97 -19.96
CA PRO A 518 24.29 -35.85 -18.98
C PRO A 518 24.51 -35.30 -17.55
N THR A 519 23.46 -35.35 -16.73
CA THR A 519 23.52 -35.02 -15.31
C THR A 519 23.85 -36.29 -14.51
N ALA A 520 25.13 -36.52 -14.26
CA ALA A 520 25.62 -37.73 -13.58
C ALA A 520 25.87 -37.54 -12.07
N ASP A 521 25.95 -36.29 -11.61
CA ASP A 521 26.29 -35.92 -10.24
C ASP A 521 25.55 -34.66 -9.78
N LEU A 522 25.54 -34.40 -8.48
CA LEU A 522 24.88 -33.21 -7.92
C LEU A 522 25.44 -31.89 -8.51
N ALA A 523 26.73 -31.85 -8.85
CA ALA A 523 27.34 -30.66 -9.43
C ALA A 523 26.79 -30.34 -10.84
N SER A 524 26.62 -31.36 -11.69
CA SER A 524 26.00 -31.18 -13.02
C SER A 524 24.50 -30.87 -12.93
N VAL A 525 23.78 -31.44 -11.96
CA VAL A 525 22.39 -31.09 -11.64
C VAL A 525 22.27 -29.61 -11.26
N VAL A 526 23.10 -29.13 -10.33
CA VAL A 526 23.10 -27.72 -9.89
C VAL A 526 23.44 -26.79 -11.06
N GLN A 527 24.45 -27.11 -11.87
CA GLN A 527 24.78 -26.29 -13.05
C GLN A 527 23.62 -26.17 -14.05
N LYS A 528 22.89 -27.27 -14.27
CA LYS A 528 21.75 -27.29 -15.18
C LYS A 528 20.55 -26.52 -14.61
N GLU A 529 20.26 -26.67 -13.31
CA GLU A 529 19.25 -25.88 -12.61
C GLU A 529 19.53 -24.38 -12.73
N ALA A 530 20.80 -24.01 -12.55
CA ALA A 530 21.22 -22.64 -12.56
C ALA A 530 21.04 -22.02 -13.97
N LEU A 531 21.34 -22.77 -15.04
CA LEU A 531 21.02 -22.38 -16.42
C LEU A 531 19.52 -22.19 -16.63
N TYR A 532 18.69 -23.12 -16.17
CA TYR A 532 17.23 -23.04 -16.30
C TYR A 532 16.69 -21.82 -15.54
N CYS A 533 17.24 -21.52 -14.36
CA CYS A 533 16.93 -20.30 -13.62
C CYS A 533 17.23 -19.05 -14.45
N ALA A 534 18.43 -18.94 -15.01
CA ALA A 534 18.83 -17.80 -15.81
C ALA A 534 17.97 -17.62 -17.08
N ILE A 535 17.60 -18.72 -17.74
CA ILE A 535 16.69 -18.70 -18.90
C ILE A 535 15.30 -18.23 -18.48
N GLY A 536 14.74 -18.76 -17.39
CA GLY A 536 13.44 -18.34 -16.87
C GLY A 536 13.43 -16.86 -16.45
N ARG A 537 14.46 -16.39 -15.72
CA ARG A 537 14.60 -14.97 -15.32
C ARG A 537 14.70 -14.02 -16.52
N CYS A 538 15.23 -14.49 -17.65
CA CYS A 538 15.42 -13.71 -18.86
C CYS A 538 14.44 -14.10 -19.98
N ALA A 539 13.31 -14.74 -19.66
CA ALA A 539 12.37 -15.32 -20.64
C ALA A 539 12.00 -14.33 -21.76
N THR A 540 11.51 -13.13 -21.39
CA THR A 540 11.12 -12.10 -22.37
C THR A 540 12.23 -11.65 -23.32
N LYS A 541 13.50 -11.81 -22.95
CA LYS A 541 14.67 -11.45 -23.78
C LYS A 541 15.16 -12.61 -24.64
N LEU A 542 14.92 -13.84 -24.18
CA LEU A 542 15.43 -15.08 -24.77
C LEU A 542 14.37 -15.83 -25.60
N ARG A 543 13.09 -15.45 -25.53
CA ARG A 543 11.98 -16.13 -26.23
C ARG A 543 12.20 -16.32 -27.74
N ASP A 544 12.89 -15.39 -28.40
CA ASP A 544 13.10 -15.41 -29.85
C ASP A 544 14.24 -16.35 -30.25
N VAL A 545 15.05 -16.82 -29.28
CA VAL A 545 16.33 -17.51 -29.51
C VAL A 545 16.37 -18.89 -28.88
N ILE A 546 15.62 -19.10 -27.79
CA ILE A 546 15.47 -20.39 -27.13
C ILE A 546 14.24 -21.11 -27.71
N PRO A 547 14.40 -22.30 -28.34
CA PRO A 547 13.30 -23.05 -28.95
C PRO A 547 12.47 -23.78 -27.88
N PHE A 548 11.76 -23.05 -27.04
CA PHE A 548 11.13 -23.59 -25.83
C PHE A 548 10.08 -24.66 -26.09
N ASN A 549 9.25 -24.53 -27.13
CA ASN A 549 8.22 -25.54 -27.43
C ASN A 549 8.84 -26.89 -27.80
N GLU A 550 9.90 -26.89 -28.62
CA GLU A 550 10.63 -28.11 -28.98
C GLU A 550 11.37 -28.68 -27.77
N TRP A 551 12.01 -27.81 -27.00
CA TRP A 551 12.72 -28.18 -25.79
C TRP A 551 11.78 -28.82 -24.75
N MET A 552 10.61 -28.24 -24.56
CA MET A 552 9.56 -28.73 -23.66
C MET A 552 9.11 -30.13 -24.08
N ARG A 553 8.70 -30.30 -25.34
CA ARG A 553 8.15 -31.56 -25.88
C ARG A 553 9.13 -32.73 -25.88
N HIS A 554 10.43 -32.47 -26.07
CA HIS A 554 11.42 -33.53 -26.25
C HIS A 554 12.31 -33.79 -25.03
N LYS A 555 12.60 -32.77 -24.21
CA LYS A 555 13.54 -32.90 -23.08
C LYS A 555 12.85 -32.67 -21.73
N LEU A 556 12.12 -31.57 -21.56
CA LEU A 556 11.54 -31.24 -20.26
C LEU A 556 10.50 -32.27 -19.80
N VAL A 557 9.69 -32.83 -20.71
CA VAL A 557 8.77 -33.94 -20.38
C VAL A 557 9.52 -35.16 -19.84
N VAL A 558 10.69 -35.48 -20.40
CA VAL A 558 11.50 -36.63 -19.98
C VAL A 558 12.12 -36.36 -18.62
N GLU A 559 12.74 -35.20 -18.44
CA GLU A 559 13.37 -34.79 -17.18
C GLU A 559 12.36 -34.67 -16.03
N ALA A 560 11.14 -34.21 -16.32
CA ALA A 560 10.06 -34.16 -15.33
C ALA A 560 9.66 -35.54 -14.80
N ARG A 561 9.87 -36.61 -15.58
CA ARG A 561 9.52 -38.00 -15.23
C ARG A 561 10.69 -38.83 -14.70
N GLU A 562 11.88 -38.25 -14.59
CA GLU A 562 13.06 -38.95 -14.11
C GLU A 562 12.92 -39.35 -12.63
N THR A 563 13.56 -40.45 -12.23
CA THR A 563 13.39 -41.06 -10.91
C THR A 563 14.59 -40.94 -9.98
N ASP A 564 15.67 -40.33 -10.47
CA ASP A 564 16.90 -40.05 -9.70
C ASP A 564 16.60 -39.14 -8.49
N PRO A 565 17.07 -39.49 -7.28
CA PRO A 565 16.88 -38.71 -6.06
C PRO A 565 17.40 -37.26 -6.10
N ASN A 566 18.31 -36.91 -7.01
CA ASN A 566 18.81 -35.53 -7.18
C ASN A 566 17.93 -34.68 -8.11
N PHE A 567 16.99 -35.28 -8.82
CA PHE A 567 16.13 -34.58 -9.78
C PHE A 567 15.04 -33.67 -9.20
N PRO A 568 14.64 -33.71 -7.91
CA PRO A 568 13.71 -32.71 -7.36
C PRO A 568 14.16 -31.26 -7.66
N ILE A 569 15.47 -30.99 -7.61
CA ILE A 569 16.09 -29.71 -7.95
C ILE A 569 15.72 -29.26 -9.38
N ILE A 570 15.83 -30.17 -10.35
CA ILE A 570 15.52 -29.91 -11.76
C ILE A 570 14.02 -29.86 -11.99
N LYS A 571 13.25 -30.85 -11.49
CA LYS A 571 11.79 -30.91 -11.66
C LYS A 571 11.10 -29.65 -11.17
N ARG A 572 11.50 -29.19 -9.99
CA ARG A 572 11.03 -27.93 -9.42
C ARG A 572 11.34 -26.76 -10.35
N ARG A 573 12.57 -26.67 -10.85
CA ARG A 573 12.97 -25.58 -11.74
C ARG A 573 12.26 -25.64 -13.10
N ILE A 574 11.93 -26.83 -13.60
CA ILE A 574 11.08 -27.03 -14.78
C ILE A 574 9.69 -26.43 -14.52
N ALA A 575 9.03 -26.79 -13.41
CA ALA A 575 7.72 -26.24 -13.06
C ALA A 575 7.75 -24.71 -12.98
N TRP A 576 8.72 -24.15 -12.22
CA TRP A 576 8.88 -22.70 -12.09
C TRP A 576 9.14 -22.01 -13.44
N MET A 577 10.00 -22.58 -14.28
CA MET A 577 10.35 -21.99 -15.57
C MET A 577 9.17 -21.99 -16.54
N ILE A 578 8.37 -23.07 -16.56
CA ILE A 578 7.13 -23.15 -17.35
C ILE A 578 6.17 -22.04 -16.89
N GLY A 579 5.95 -21.91 -15.57
CA GLY A 579 5.15 -20.83 -14.99
C GLY A 579 5.58 -19.45 -15.47
N LYS A 580 6.89 -19.13 -15.34
CA LYS A 580 7.44 -17.83 -15.78
C LYS A 580 7.33 -17.58 -17.27
N TRP A 581 7.62 -18.59 -18.11
CA TRP A 581 7.57 -18.43 -19.56
C TRP A 581 6.15 -18.14 -20.06
N ILE A 582 5.16 -18.77 -19.46
CA ILE A 582 3.75 -18.60 -19.84
C ILE A 582 3.20 -17.31 -19.25
N SER A 583 3.47 -16.99 -17.97
CA SER A 583 3.03 -15.74 -17.36
C SER A 583 3.59 -14.50 -18.05
N ASP A 584 4.83 -14.57 -18.55
CA ASP A 584 5.46 -13.50 -19.33
C ASP A 584 4.99 -13.48 -20.80
N MET A 585 4.00 -14.30 -21.17
CA MET A 585 3.42 -14.42 -22.51
C MET A 585 4.48 -14.74 -23.58
N CYS A 586 5.52 -15.50 -23.23
CA CYS A 586 6.54 -15.93 -24.20
C CYS A 586 6.02 -17.07 -25.08
N VAL A 587 5.13 -17.90 -24.53
CA VAL A 587 4.44 -19.00 -25.22
C VAL A 587 2.97 -19.02 -24.76
N PRO A 588 1.99 -19.23 -25.65
CA PRO A 588 0.59 -19.29 -25.27
C PRO A 588 0.29 -20.55 -24.44
N ALA A 589 -0.61 -20.44 -23.47
CA ALA A 589 -1.07 -21.54 -22.60
C ALA A 589 -2.04 -22.52 -23.30
N SER A 590 -1.82 -22.78 -24.59
CA SER A 590 -2.67 -23.62 -25.45
C SER A 590 -2.08 -25.00 -25.74
N ASP A 591 -0.80 -25.22 -25.41
CA ASP A 591 -0.15 -26.51 -25.61
C ASP A 591 -0.51 -27.49 -24.47
N PRO A 592 -1.17 -28.63 -24.76
CA PRO A 592 -1.56 -29.58 -23.71
C PRO A 592 -0.36 -30.16 -22.94
N VAL A 593 0.84 -30.19 -23.55
CA VAL A 593 2.06 -30.71 -22.91
C VAL A 593 2.44 -29.91 -21.65
N ILE A 594 2.08 -28.62 -21.60
CA ILE A 594 2.25 -27.79 -20.40
C ILE A 594 1.52 -28.42 -19.22
N TRP A 595 0.25 -28.74 -19.42
CA TRP A 595 -0.62 -29.31 -18.38
C TRP A 595 -0.24 -30.74 -18.04
N GLU A 596 0.19 -31.54 -19.04
CA GLU A 596 0.73 -32.88 -18.81
C GLU A 596 1.94 -32.86 -17.86
N ILE A 597 2.88 -31.91 -18.05
CA ILE A 597 4.05 -31.76 -17.17
C ILE A 597 3.61 -31.25 -15.80
N LEU A 598 2.89 -30.13 -15.72
CA LEU A 598 2.57 -29.47 -14.46
C LEU A 598 1.68 -30.35 -13.56
N VAL A 599 0.66 -31.00 -14.12
CA VAL A 599 -0.22 -31.89 -13.34
C VAL A 599 0.50 -33.17 -12.95
N HIS A 600 1.39 -33.70 -13.80
CA HIS A 600 2.26 -34.81 -13.38
C HIS A 600 3.13 -34.43 -12.18
N LEU A 601 3.82 -33.28 -12.23
CA LEU A 601 4.67 -32.81 -11.13
C LEU A 601 3.89 -32.51 -9.86
N LEU A 602 2.63 -32.05 -9.99
CA LEU A 602 1.72 -31.83 -8.88
C LEU A 602 1.30 -33.17 -8.20
N GLN A 603 1.17 -34.24 -8.99
CA GLN A 603 0.80 -35.58 -8.53
C GLN A 603 1.98 -36.45 -8.10
N ASP A 604 3.20 -36.18 -8.57
CA ASP A 604 4.36 -37.06 -8.38
C ASP A 604 4.74 -37.18 -6.89
N ARG A 605 4.68 -38.42 -6.38
CA ARG A 605 5.11 -38.83 -5.03
C ARG A 605 6.22 -39.89 -5.09
N GLY A 606 6.86 -40.08 -6.23
CA GLY A 606 7.95 -41.06 -6.44
C GLY A 606 9.28 -40.63 -5.80
N SER A 607 10.30 -41.49 -5.91
CA SER A 607 11.62 -41.28 -5.31
C SER A 607 12.41 -40.08 -5.86
N GLY A 608 12.02 -39.55 -7.02
CA GLY A 608 12.64 -38.39 -7.67
C GLY A 608 11.84 -37.09 -7.52
N SER A 609 10.91 -37.02 -6.57
CA SER A 609 10.08 -35.83 -6.30
C SER A 609 9.86 -35.63 -4.81
N ASP A 610 9.53 -34.41 -4.40
CA ASP A 610 9.32 -34.02 -3.00
C ASP A 610 8.16 -33.01 -2.82
N ALA A 611 8.03 -32.44 -1.63
CA ALA A 611 7.03 -31.40 -1.37
C ALA A 611 7.32 -30.10 -2.16
N VAL A 612 8.58 -29.69 -2.26
CA VAL A 612 8.98 -28.44 -2.93
C VAL A 612 8.59 -28.46 -4.41
N VAL A 613 8.79 -29.60 -5.11
CA VAL A 613 8.36 -29.79 -6.51
C VAL A 613 6.85 -29.57 -6.64
N ARG A 614 6.05 -30.19 -5.77
CA ARG A 614 4.58 -30.13 -5.83
C ARG A 614 4.04 -28.74 -5.53
N LEU A 615 4.60 -28.08 -4.53
CA LEU A 615 4.22 -26.71 -4.15
C LEU A 615 4.61 -25.71 -5.25
N THR A 616 5.76 -25.91 -5.87
CA THR A 616 6.19 -25.09 -7.03
C THR A 616 5.29 -25.35 -8.24
N ALA A 617 4.91 -26.60 -8.50
CA ALA A 617 3.97 -26.95 -9.57
C ALA A 617 2.59 -26.33 -9.34
N ALA A 618 2.07 -26.32 -8.10
CA ALA A 618 0.83 -25.65 -7.74
C ALA A 618 0.87 -24.14 -8.07
N ASN A 619 1.97 -23.47 -7.74
CA ASN A 619 2.16 -22.05 -8.07
C ASN A 619 2.29 -21.83 -9.60
N ALA A 620 3.02 -22.70 -10.30
CA ALA A 620 3.16 -22.63 -11.75
C ALA A 620 1.82 -22.82 -12.48
N VAL A 621 0.97 -23.75 -12.03
CA VAL A 621 -0.40 -23.89 -12.56
C VAL A 621 -1.17 -22.59 -12.41
N ARG A 622 -1.14 -21.96 -11.22
CA ARG A 622 -1.76 -20.65 -11.00
C ARG A 622 -1.24 -19.60 -12.00
N GLU A 623 0.08 -19.48 -12.15
CA GLU A 623 0.71 -18.52 -13.07
C GLU A 623 0.31 -18.77 -14.54
N CYS A 624 0.09 -20.02 -14.94
CA CYS A 624 -0.28 -20.35 -16.32
C CYS A 624 -1.75 -20.07 -16.63
N VAL A 625 -2.66 -20.37 -15.69
CA VAL A 625 -4.11 -20.11 -15.90
C VAL A 625 -4.43 -18.61 -15.82
N ASP A 626 -3.66 -17.84 -15.05
CA ASP A 626 -3.81 -16.38 -14.91
C ASP A 626 -3.17 -15.61 -16.09
N THR A 627 -3.42 -16.06 -17.31
CA THR A 627 -2.92 -15.42 -18.53
C THR A 627 -4.03 -15.17 -19.54
N ALA A 628 -3.87 -14.10 -20.33
CA ALA A 628 -4.83 -13.78 -21.39
C ALA A 628 -4.88 -14.84 -22.52
N SER A 629 -3.87 -15.71 -22.60
CA SER A 629 -3.82 -16.82 -23.57
C SER A 629 -4.37 -18.15 -23.04
N PHE A 630 -4.89 -18.16 -21.81
CA PHE A 630 -5.43 -19.36 -21.20
C PHE A 630 -6.66 -19.85 -21.96
N ASP A 631 -6.65 -21.14 -22.33
CA ASP A 631 -7.79 -21.82 -22.93
C ASP A 631 -8.34 -22.88 -21.97
N ALA A 632 -9.49 -22.56 -21.37
CA ALA A 632 -10.17 -23.45 -20.43
C ALA A 632 -10.55 -24.79 -21.07
N ALA A 633 -10.84 -24.85 -22.38
CA ALA A 633 -11.19 -26.10 -23.06
C ALA A 633 -10.01 -27.07 -23.13
N VAL A 634 -8.78 -26.56 -23.35
CA VAL A 634 -7.55 -27.39 -23.33
C VAL A 634 -7.23 -27.86 -21.92
N PHE A 635 -7.49 -27.04 -20.89
CA PHE A 635 -7.22 -27.38 -19.50
C PHE A 635 -8.29 -28.30 -18.86
N SER A 636 -9.49 -28.35 -19.42
CA SER A 636 -10.64 -29.12 -18.90
C SER A 636 -10.32 -30.57 -18.47
N PRO A 637 -9.56 -31.38 -19.26
CA PRO A 637 -9.22 -32.76 -18.87
C PRO A 637 -8.34 -32.85 -17.62
N PHE A 638 -7.61 -31.78 -17.30
CA PHE A 638 -6.64 -31.71 -16.21
C PHE A 638 -7.25 -31.10 -14.93
N LEU A 639 -8.34 -30.35 -15.06
CA LEU A 639 -9.02 -29.64 -13.98
C LEU A 639 -9.35 -30.53 -12.75
N PRO A 640 -9.94 -31.74 -12.88
CA PRO A 640 -10.31 -32.55 -11.72
C PRO A 640 -9.08 -32.96 -10.89
N ALA A 641 -7.99 -33.32 -11.57
CA ALA A 641 -6.73 -33.69 -10.96
C ALA A 641 -6.09 -32.49 -10.24
N THR A 642 -6.07 -31.32 -10.89
CA THR A 642 -5.56 -30.09 -10.28
C THR A 642 -6.31 -29.71 -9.03
N VAL A 643 -7.65 -29.65 -9.07
CA VAL A 643 -8.47 -29.27 -7.90
C VAL A 643 -8.26 -30.25 -6.75
N THR A 644 -8.27 -31.56 -7.04
CA THR A 644 -8.06 -32.61 -6.03
C THR A 644 -6.70 -32.46 -5.35
N GLU A 645 -5.62 -32.30 -6.13
CA GLU A 645 -4.28 -32.19 -5.56
C GLU A 645 -4.04 -30.87 -4.82
N LEU A 646 -4.61 -29.75 -5.29
CA LEU A 646 -4.53 -28.47 -4.56
C LEU A 646 -5.23 -28.55 -3.20
N LEU A 647 -6.42 -29.15 -3.13
CA LEU A 647 -7.14 -29.37 -1.87
C LEU A 647 -6.37 -30.30 -0.94
N LYS A 648 -5.79 -31.38 -1.48
CA LYS A 648 -4.97 -32.31 -0.72
C LYS A 648 -3.73 -31.64 -0.15
N LEU A 649 -2.96 -30.91 -0.97
CA LEU A 649 -1.78 -30.16 -0.50
C LEU A 649 -2.16 -29.13 0.56
N MET A 650 -3.33 -28.49 0.45
CA MET A 650 -3.81 -27.51 1.43
C MET A 650 -4.15 -28.16 2.78
N SER A 651 -4.70 -29.38 2.75
CA SER A 651 -4.95 -30.17 3.96
C SER A 651 -3.64 -30.68 4.58
N ASP A 652 -2.69 -31.11 3.75
CA ASP A 652 -1.43 -31.73 4.16
C ASP A 652 -0.39 -30.71 4.63
N ALA A 653 -0.51 -29.44 4.24
CA ALA A 653 0.49 -28.42 4.57
C ALA A 653 0.57 -28.15 6.08
N ASP A 654 1.79 -27.93 6.58
CA ASP A 654 2.05 -27.63 7.98
C ASP A 654 1.94 -26.13 8.27
N THR A 655 2.42 -25.29 7.35
CA THR A 655 2.48 -23.84 7.53
C THR A 655 1.19 -23.16 7.05
N MET A 656 0.72 -22.18 7.84
CA MET A 656 -0.48 -21.41 7.47
C MET A 656 -0.26 -20.51 6.25
N GLU A 657 0.99 -20.06 6.02
CA GLU A 657 1.35 -19.29 4.82
C GLU A 657 1.17 -20.16 3.56
N MET A 658 1.61 -21.42 3.59
CA MET A 658 1.44 -22.34 2.47
C MET A 658 -0.04 -22.65 2.20
N LYS A 659 -0.85 -22.89 3.25
CA LYS A 659 -2.31 -23.08 3.10
C LYS A 659 -2.98 -21.90 2.41
N GLN A 660 -2.64 -20.67 2.80
CA GLN A 660 -3.14 -19.45 2.17
C GLN A 660 -2.71 -19.33 0.70
N ARG A 661 -1.48 -19.73 0.35
CA ARG A 661 -1.00 -19.72 -1.03
C ARG A 661 -1.72 -20.75 -1.92
N LEU A 662 -1.96 -21.94 -1.39
CA LEU A 662 -2.70 -22.98 -2.09
C LEU A 662 -4.17 -22.59 -2.27
N ALA A 663 -4.78 -21.97 -1.26
CA ALA A 663 -6.14 -21.42 -1.37
C ALA A 663 -6.23 -20.34 -2.46
N ARG A 664 -5.26 -19.42 -2.53
CA ARG A 664 -5.17 -18.42 -3.61
C ARG A 664 -5.00 -19.08 -4.99
N SER A 665 -4.20 -20.15 -5.07
CA SER A 665 -4.00 -20.88 -6.33
C SER A 665 -5.29 -21.56 -6.79
N LEU A 666 -6.02 -22.19 -5.87
CA LEU A 666 -7.33 -22.79 -6.15
C LEU A 666 -8.36 -21.74 -6.56
N LYS A 667 -8.42 -20.59 -5.87
CA LYS A 667 -9.29 -19.47 -6.22
C LYS A 667 -9.09 -19.04 -7.68
N VAL A 668 -7.85 -18.76 -8.07
CA VAL A 668 -7.53 -18.32 -9.44
C VAL A 668 -7.91 -19.39 -10.46
N VAL A 669 -7.62 -20.67 -10.18
CA VAL A 669 -8.06 -21.77 -11.07
C VAL A 669 -9.59 -21.76 -11.24
N ILE A 670 -10.36 -21.59 -10.17
CA ILE A 670 -11.82 -21.51 -10.22
C ILE A 670 -12.29 -20.32 -11.08
N GLU A 671 -11.71 -19.13 -10.88
CA GLU A 671 -12.07 -17.91 -11.62
C GLU A 671 -11.76 -18.04 -13.12
N CYS A 672 -10.61 -18.63 -13.47
CA CYS A 672 -10.16 -18.76 -14.86
C CYS A 672 -10.98 -19.79 -15.66
N VAL A 673 -11.45 -20.87 -15.04
CA VAL A 673 -12.24 -21.91 -15.74
C VAL A 673 -13.74 -21.56 -15.84
N ASP A 674 -14.20 -20.54 -15.12
CA ASP A 674 -15.59 -20.05 -15.07
C ASP A 674 -16.60 -21.23 -14.97
N GLN A 675 -17.54 -21.35 -15.91
CA GLN A 675 -18.60 -22.35 -15.85
C GLN A 675 -18.13 -23.81 -15.95
N GLN A 676 -16.88 -24.08 -16.36
CA GLN A 676 -16.36 -25.45 -16.40
C GLN A 676 -16.14 -26.06 -15.00
N ILE A 677 -16.17 -25.25 -13.94
CA ILE A 677 -16.09 -25.75 -12.56
C ILE A 677 -17.39 -26.45 -12.10
N VAL A 678 -18.52 -26.22 -12.78
CA VAL A 678 -19.86 -26.68 -12.34
C VAL A 678 -19.92 -28.18 -11.99
N PRO A 679 -19.36 -29.10 -12.79
CA PRO A 679 -19.33 -30.53 -12.46
C PRO A 679 -18.51 -30.88 -11.21
N HIS A 680 -17.64 -29.97 -10.75
CA HIS A 680 -16.68 -30.18 -9.68
C HIS A 680 -16.99 -29.35 -8.42
N ILE A 681 -18.12 -28.65 -8.36
CA ILE A 681 -18.52 -27.80 -7.21
C ILE A 681 -18.48 -28.57 -5.90
N GLN A 682 -19.05 -29.79 -5.86
CA GLN A 682 -19.14 -30.59 -4.64
C GLN A 682 -17.75 -31.01 -4.12
N MET A 683 -16.80 -31.30 -5.02
CA MET A 683 -15.43 -31.64 -4.66
C MET A 683 -14.76 -30.54 -3.82
N VAL A 684 -15.01 -29.27 -4.16
CA VAL A 684 -14.51 -28.12 -3.39
C VAL A 684 -15.35 -27.92 -2.12
N ALA A 685 -16.68 -27.90 -2.24
CA ALA A 685 -17.59 -27.57 -1.16
C ALA A 685 -17.46 -28.53 0.05
N GLU A 686 -17.23 -29.82 -0.19
CA GLU A 686 -17.09 -30.84 0.86
C GLU A 686 -15.84 -30.64 1.75
N GLN A 687 -14.77 -30.03 1.22
CA GLN A 687 -13.51 -29.86 1.96
C GLN A 687 -13.49 -28.57 2.82
N ILE A 688 -14.28 -27.56 2.45
CA ILE A 688 -14.27 -26.25 3.12
C ILE A 688 -14.61 -26.33 4.61
N PRO A 689 -15.66 -27.06 5.07
CA PRO A 689 -15.96 -27.19 6.50
C PRO A 689 -14.81 -27.77 7.33
N THR A 690 -14.11 -28.76 6.78
CA THR A 690 -12.98 -29.43 7.43
C THR A 690 -11.81 -28.46 7.57
N LEU A 691 -11.44 -27.77 6.49
CA LEU A 691 -10.38 -26.76 6.49
C LEU A 691 -10.71 -25.57 7.40
N TRP A 692 -11.96 -25.13 7.39
CA TRP A 692 -12.46 -24.04 8.22
C TRP A 692 -12.35 -24.35 9.72
N THR A 693 -12.73 -25.58 10.10
CA THR A 693 -12.65 -26.04 11.49
C THR A 693 -11.19 -26.24 11.92
N ALA A 694 -10.36 -26.84 11.06
CA ALA A 694 -8.94 -27.04 11.32
C ALA A 694 -8.16 -25.73 11.46
N ALA A 695 -8.58 -24.65 10.78
CA ALA A 695 -7.97 -23.33 10.89
C ALA A 695 -8.08 -22.71 12.30
N GLY A 696 -9.08 -23.09 13.11
CA GLY A 696 -9.25 -22.54 14.45
C GLY A 696 -9.34 -20.99 14.46
N LYS A 697 -8.30 -20.34 14.99
CA LYS A 697 -8.16 -18.87 15.08
C LYS A 697 -7.23 -18.26 14.01
N GLU A 698 -6.86 -19.03 12.99
CA GLU A 698 -6.07 -18.55 11.87
C GLU A 698 -6.95 -17.75 10.90
N TRP A 699 -7.22 -16.49 11.27
CA TRP A 699 -8.19 -15.64 10.58
C TRP A 699 -7.81 -15.38 9.12
N LEU A 700 -6.52 -15.20 8.82
CA LEU A 700 -6.07 -14.98 7.44
C LEU A 700 -6.39 -16.16 6.53
N PHE A 701 -6.23 -17.39 7.03
CA PHE A 701 -6.57 -18.58 6.25
C PHE A 701 -8.08 -18.72 6.09
N LYS A 702 -8.87 -18.47 7.14
CA LYS A 702 -10.34 -18.40 7.05
C LYS A 702 -10.81 -17.38 6.01
N ALA A 703 -10.24 -16.19 5.97
CA ALA A 703 -10.53 -15.18 4.93
C ALA A 703 -10.27 -15.72 3.52
N GLN A 704 -9.16 -16.42 3.30
CA GLN A 704 -8.88 -17.05 1.99
C GLN A 704 -9.90 -18.15 1.63
N LEU A 705 -10.40 -18.92 2.59
CA LEU A 705 -11.46 -19.91 2.35
C LEU A 705 -12.79 -19.25 1.95
N LEU A 706 -13.15 -18.11 2.55
CA LEU A 706 -14.32 -17.32 2.15
C LEU A 706 -14.17 -16.80 0.72
N GLU A 707 -12.98 -16.34 0.34
CA GLU A 707 -12.69 -15.89 -1.03
C GLU A 707 -12.72 -17.05 -2.05
N VAL A 708 -12.25 -18.25 -1.69
CA VAL A 708 -12.44 -19.46 -2.51
C VAL A 708 -13.94 -19.74 -2.70
N MET A 709 -14.72 -19.72 -1.62
CA MET A 709 -16.17 -19.96 -1.70
C MET A 709 -16.89 -18.91 -2.56
N LYS A 710 -16.52 -17.64 -2.40
CA LYS A 710 -17.03 -16.54 -3.22
C LYS A 710 -16.69 -16.74 -4.70
N SER A 711 -15.44 -17.09 -5.03
CA SER A 711 -15.05 -17.36 -6.42
C SER A 711 -15.83 -18.53 -7.04
N LEU A 712 -16.11 -19.57 -6.24
CA LEU A 712 -16.90 -20.72 -6.67
C LEU A 712 -18.35 -20.32 -6.98
N ILE A 713 -18.96 -19.45 -6.16
CA ILE A 713 -20.30 -18.90 -6.41
C ILE A 713 -20.31 -18.03 -7.68
N MET A 714 -19.34 -17.12 -7.81
CA MET A 714 -19.25 -16.21 -8.97
C MET A 714 -19.06 -16.96 -10.29
N SER A 715 -18.31 -18.07 -10.28
CA SER A 715 -18.03 -18.89 -11.48
C SER A 715 -19.19 -19.84 -11.81
N SER A 716 -19.89 -20.35 -10.79
CA SER A 716 -21.04 -21.26 -10.97
C SER A 716 -22.36 -20.54 -11.28
N LYS A 717 -22.49 -19.24 -10.97
CA LYS A 717 -23.65 -18.39 -11.28
C LYS A 717 -24.96 -19.05 -10.83
N GLU A 718 -25.91 -19.30 -11.75
CA GLU A 718 -27.20 -19.92 -11.45
C GLU A 718 -27.12 -21.33 -10.84
N PHE A 719 -26.00 -22.04 -11.01
CA PHE A 719 -25.77 -23.35 -10.41
C PHE A 719 -25.25 -23.27 -8.96
N SER A 720 -25.04 -22.08 -8.40
CA SER A 720 -24.52 -21.89 -7.04
C SER A 720 -25.51 -22.24 -5.93
N ALA A 721 -26.77 -22.57 -6.26
CA ALA A 721 -27.82 -22.85 -5.28
C ALA A 721 -27.42 -23.94 -4.27
N SER A 722 -26.70 -24.98 -4.72
CA SER A 722 -26.25 -26.07 -3.85
C SER A 722 -25.21 -25.64 -2.79
N LEU A 723 -24.60 -24.47 -2.92
CA LEU A 723 -23.62 -23.93 -1.98
C LEU A 723 -24.27 -23.16 -0.82
N VAL A 724 -25.52 -22.73 -0.96
CA VAL A 724 -26.24 -21.92 0.05
C VAL A 724 -26.25 -22.56 1.46
N PRO A 725 -26.45 -23.89 1.63
CA PRO A 725 -26.38 -24.52 2.95
C PRO A 725 -25.02 -24.35 3.65
N LEU A 726 -23.94 -24.18 2.89
CA LEU A 726 -22.60 -23.91 3.42
C LEU A 726 -22.33 -22.42 3.63
N VAL A 727 -22.85 -21.55 2.76
CA VAL A 727 -22.68 -20.09 2.86
C VAL A 727 -23.30 -19.54 4.14
N ILE A 728 -24.51 -19.96 4.49
CA ILE A 728 -25.24 -19.45 5.66
C ILE A 728 -24.42 -19.55 6.96
N PRO A 729 -23.92 -20.73 7.39
CA PRO A 729 -23.15 -20.83 8.61
C PRO A 729 -21.80 -20.09 8.54
N LEU A 730 -21.13 -20.06 7.38
CA LEU A 730 -19.87 -19.32 7.21
C LEU A 730 -20.07 -17.81 7.40
N VAL A 731 -21.14 -17.25 6.83
CA VAL A 731 -21.48 -15.82 6.99
C VAL A 731 -21.86 -15.52 8.44
N GLN A 732 -22.66 -16.37 9.09
CA GLN A 732 -23.03 -16.19 10.50
C GLN A 732 -21.84 -16.23 11.45
N GLU A 733 -20.91 -17.17 11.26
CA GLU A 733 -19.71 -17.26 12.10
C GLU A 733 -18.80 -16.05 11.87
N SER A 734 -18.60 -15.66 10.61
CA SER A 734 -17.73 -14.52 10.25
C SER A 734 -18.23 -13.20 10.85
N LEU A 735 -19.54 -13.04 11.00
CA LEU A 735 -20.19 -11.85 11.57
C LEU A 735 -20.52 -11.98 13.06
N SER A 736 -20.09 -13.07 13.71
CA SER A 736 -20.32 -13.27 15.14
C SER A 736 -19.44 -12.35 16.01
N PRO A 737 -19.89 -11.96 17.22
CA PRO A 737 -19.12 -11.11 18.11
C PRO A 737 -17.72 -11.70 18.41
N GLY A 738 -16.67 -10.90 18.22
CA GLY A 738 -15.28 -11.32 18.43
C GLY A 738 -14.60 -11.92 17.20
N VAL A 739 -15.36 -12.51 16.27
CA VAL A 739 -14.84 -12.96 14.97
C VAL A 739 -14.91 -11.83 13.93
N ALA A 740 -16.00 -11.06 13.96
CA ALA A 740 -16.27 -9.96 13.03
C ALA A 740 -15.10 -8.97 12.87
N ILE A 741 -14.33 -8.71 13.92
CA ILE A 741 -13.16 -7.81 13.88
C ILE A 741 -12.14 -8.23 12.80
N ASN A 742 -12.09 -9.52 12.43
CA ASN A 742 -11.14 -10.04 11.46
C ASN A 742 -11.76 -10.48 10.13
N LEU A 743 -13.06 -10.80 10.10
CA LEU A 743 -13.71 -11.49 8.96
C LEU A 743 -15.02 -10.83 8.50
N ASP A 744 -15.43 -9.70 9.07
CA ASP A 744 -16.71 -9.07 8.71
C ASP A 744 -16.76 -8.66 7.23
N GLU A 745 -15.69 -8.07 6.70
CA GLU A 745 -15.60 -7.68 5.31
C GLU A 745 -15.69 -8.90 4.37
N ASP A 746 -14.94 -9.97 4.65
CA ASP A 746 -14.95 -11.19 3.85
C ASP A 746 -16.30 -11.91 3.91
N GLY A 747 -16.91 -11.97 5.10
CA GLY A 747 -18.24 -12.54 5.30
C GLY A 747 -19.34 -11.78 4.54
N VAL A 748 -19.30 -10.45 4.58
CA VAL A 748 -20.20 -9.57 3.81
C VAL A 748 -19.98 -9.75 2.30
N ASN A 749 -18.73 -9.84 1.84
CA ASN A 749 -18.42 -10.06 0.42
C ASN A 749 -18.94 -11.42 -0.07
N LEU A 750 -18.79 -12.48 0.71
CA LEU A 750 -19.34 -13.80 0.40
C LEU A 750 -20.87 -13.77 0.33
N TRP A 751 -21.51 -13.13 1.30
CA TRP A 751 -22.96 -12.99 1.35
C TRP A 751 -23.51 -12.24 0.14
N LEU A 752 -22.89 -11.11 -0.20
CA LEU A 752 -23.27 -10.30 -1.36
C LEU A 752 -23.13 -11.10 -2.66
N ALA A 753 -22.03 -11.84 -2.83
CA ALA A 753 -21.82 -12.70 -4.00
C ALA A 753 -22.87 -13.81 -4.12
N ALA A 754 -23.26 -14.41 -2.98
CA ALA A 754 -24.32 -15.41 -2.94
C ALA A 754 -25.67 -14.82 -3.40
N LEU A 755 -26.07 -13.65 -2.91
CA LEU A 755 -27.33 -13.00 -3.32
C LEU A 755 -27.32 -12.62 -4.79
N ARG A 756 -26.22 -12.03 -5.27
CA ARG A 756 -26.07 -11.57 -6.67
C ARG A 756 -26.22 -12.67 -7.72
N ASN A 757 -25.89 -13.91 -7.35
CA ASN A 757 -25.98 -15.08 -8.24
C ASN A 757 -27.12 -16.05 -7.89
N SER A 758 -27.90 -15.76 -6.85
CA SER A 758 -29.05 -16.59 -6.49
C SER A 758 -30.23 -16.32 -7.41
N THR A 759 -30.86 -17.37 -7.94
CA THR A 759 -32.10 -17.30 -8.74
C THR A 759 -33.34 -17.06 -7.88
N SER A 760 -33.34 -17.52 -6.62
CA SER A 760 -34.40 -17.37 -5.62
C SER A 760 -33.80 -17.25 -4.22
N LEU A 761 -34.53 -16.66 -3.27
CA LEU A 761 -34.13 -16.64 -1.85
C LEU A 761 -34.27 -18.02 -1.19
N GLN A 762 -35.12 -18.90 -1.73
CA GLN A 762 -35.27 -20.28 -1.31
C GLN A 762 -34.39 -21.18 -2.19
N SER A 763 -33.40 -21.84 -1.60
CA SER A 763 -32.48 -22.72 -2.34
C SER A 763 -32.86 -24.20 -2.19
N THR A 764 -33.02 -24.68 -0.96
CA THR A 764 -33.45 -26.04 -0.65
C THR A 764 -34.59 -26.01 0.36
N ALA A 765 -35.26 -27.14 0.58
CA ALA A 765 -36.40 -27.23 1.50
C ALA A 765 -36.12 -26.65 2.91
N ASN A 766 -34.85 -26.64 3.35
CA ASN A 766 -34.46 -26.24 4.70
C ASN A 766 -33.50 -25.03 4.77
N SER A 767 -32.93 -24.57 3.65
CA SER A 767 -31.94 -23.47 3.64
C SER A 767 -32.42 -22.32 2.76
N SER A 768 -32.59 -21.16 3.38
CA SER A 768 -33.02 -19.92 2.73
C SER A 768 -32.10 -18.78 3.14
N LEU A 769 -31.63 -18.01 2.15
CA LEU A 769 -30.84 -16.79 2.41
C LEU A 769 -31.65 -15.76 3.20
N LEU A 770 -33.00 -15.84 3.20
CA LEU A 770 -33.86 -14.98 4.00
C LEU A 770 -33.58 -15.09 5.50
N GLN A 771 -33.02 -16.22 5.98
CA GLN A 771 -32.63 -16.41 7.39
C GLN A 771 -31.54 -15.43 7.85
N LEU A 772 -30.73 -14.90 6.92
CA LEU A 772 -29.69 -13.92 7.22
C LEU A 772 -30.23 -12.48 7.23
N PHE A 773 -31.43 -12.23 6.70
CA PHE A 773 -31.95 -10.87 6.55
C PHE A 773 -32.08 -10.09 7.89
N PRO A 774 -32.50 -10.70 9.02
CA PRO A 774 -32.46 -10.04 10.32
C PRO A 774 -31.07 -9.53 10.73
N LEU A 775 -30.01 -10.26 10.34
CA LEU A 775 -28.63 -9.84 10.58
C LEU A 775 -28.27 -8.60 9.75
N ALA A 776 -28.74 -8.48 8.50
CA ALA A 776 -28.53 -7.29 7.67
C ALA A 776 -29.13 -6.04 8.33
N MET A 777 -30.37 -6.16 8.83
CA MET A 777 -31.04 -5.06 9.52
C MET A 777 -30.34 -4.64 10.82
N ALA A 778 -29.82 -5.60 11.58
CA ALA A 778 -29.01 -5.32 12.77
C ALA A 778 -27.70 -4.60 12.40
N LEU A 779 -27.03 -5.05 11.34
CA LEU A 779 -25.77 -4.47 10.87
C LEU A 779 -25.95 -3.06 10.29
N LEU A 780 -27.04 -2.79 9.57
CA LEU A 780 -27.39 -1.43 9.10
C LEU A 780 -27.37 -0.41 10.24
N SER A 781 -27.82 -0.81 11.43
CA SER A 781 -27.96 0.09 12.57
C SER A 781 -26.68 0.27 13.40
N CYS A 782 -25.75 -0.69 13.33
CA CYS A 782 -24.63 -0.79 14.27
C CYS A 782 -23.24 -0.73 13.63
N ASN A 783 -23.08 -1.11 12.36
CA ASN A 783 -21.78 -1.16 11.69
C ASN A 783 -21.66 -0.02 10.67
N LEU A 784 -21.06 1.09 11.08
CA LEU A 784 -20.87 2.28 10.24
C LEU A 784 -19.77 2.10 9.18
N ASP A 785 -18.80 1.22 9.44
CA ASP A 785 -17.63 1.02 8.58
C ASP A 785 -18.01 0.27 7.30
N LEU A 786 -18.85 -0.76 7.41
CA LEU A 786 -19.32 -1.58 6.27
C LEU A 786 -20.71 -1.18 5.76
N LEU A 787 -21.25 -0.05 6.24
CA LEU A 787 -22.64 0.34 5.99
C LEU A 787 -23.00 0.36 4.50
N GLY A 788 -22.13 0.91 3.64
CA GLY A 788 -22.36 0.92 2.19
C GLY A 788 -22.53 -0.47 1.57
N LYS A 789 -21.70 -1.44 1.98
CA LYS A 789 -21.82 -2.84 1.51
C LYS A 789 -23.06 -3.52 2.06
N ILE A 790 -23.45 -3.22 3.30
CA ILE A 790 -24.67 -3.75 3.90
C ILE A 790 -25.91 -3.19 3.18
N THR A 791 -25.89 -1.91 2.77
CA THR A 791 -26.94 -1.34 1.91
C THR A 791 -27.05 -2.11 0.59
N TYR A 792 -25.93 -2.45 -0.06
CA TYR A 792 -25.96 -3.29 -1.26
C TYR A 792 -26.51 -4.69 -1.02
N ILE A 793 -26.24 -5.32 0.14
CA ILE A 793 -26.87 -6.59 0.50
C ILE A 793 -28.40 -6.45 0.52
N VAL A 794 -28.92 -5.39 1.15
CA VAL A 794 -30.37 -5.14 1.20
C VAL A 794 -30.95 -4.88 -0.18
N GLU A 795 -30.25 -4.12 -1.03
CA GLU A 795 -30.64 -3.97 -2.44
C GLU A 795 -30.69 -5.32 -3.15
N SER A 796 -29.66 -6.16 -2.99
CA SER A 796 -29.61 -7.50 -3.59
C SER A 796 -30.79 -8.38 -3.15
N TYR A 797 -31.23 -8.30 -1.89
CA TYR A 797 -32.44 -8.97 -1.44
C TYR A 797 -33.70 -8.51 -2.19
N PHE A 798 -33.85 -7.20 -2.40
CA PHE A 798 -34.98 -6.67 -3.18
C PHE A 798 -34.94 -7.13 -4.64
N PHE A 799 -33.76 -7.13 -5.26
CA PHE A 799 -33.63 -7.59 -6.63
C PHE A 799 -33.91 -9.09 -6.78
N VAL A 800 -33.62 -9.92 -5.77
CA VAL A 800 -33.99 -11.34 -5.80
C VAL A 800 -35.50 -11.51 -5.60
N ASP A 801 -36.07 -10.97 -4.52
CA ASP A 801 -37.51 -11.05 -4.23
C ASP A 801 -37.96 -9.99 -3.20
N ALA A 802 -38.25 -8.77 -3.68
CA ALA A 802 -38.74 -7.68 -2.83
C ALA A 802 -40.09 -7.99 -2.16
N PHE A 803 -40.97 -8.74 -2.81
CA PHE A 803 -42.30 -9.06 -2.29
C PHE A 803 -42.18 -9.89 -0.99
N LEU A 804 -41.41 -10.99 -1.04
CA LEU A 804 -41.22 -11.87 0.11
C LEU A 804 -40.54 -11.17 1.29
N VAL A 805 -39.53 -10.34 0.99
CA VAL A 805 -38.79 -9.57 2.00
C VAL A 805 -39.71 -8.59 2.72
N LEU A 806 -40.47 -7.77 1.98
CA LEU A 806 -41.32 -6.73 2.58
C LEU A 806 -42.57 -7.30 3.26
N GLN A 807 -43.11 -8.42 2.77
CA GLN A 807 -44.21 -9.11 3.45
C GLN A 807 -43.85 -9.50 4.89
N THR A 808 -42.57 -9.82 5.13
CA THR A 808 -42.10 -10.33 6.42
C THR A 808 -41.45 -9.25 7.29
N PHE A 809 -40.67 -8.33 6.69
CA PHE A 809 -39.75 -7.46 7.42
C PHE A 809 -39.93 -5.95 7.16
N SER A 810 -40.99 -5.51 6.47
CA SER A 810 -41.16 -4.12 6.04
C SER A 810 -40.97 -3.08 7.15
N LEU A 811 -41.65 -3.23 8.30
CA LEU A 811 -41.55 -2.26 9.40
C LEU A 811 -40.17 -2.24 10.06
N ASP A 812 -39.60 -3.41 10.33
CA ASP A 812 -38.28 -3.52 10.97
C ASP A 812 -37.17 -2.96 10.08
N LEU A 813 -37.28 -3.19 8.77
CA LEU A 813 -36.36 -2.64 7.78
C LEU A 813 -36.44 -1.11 7.74
N MET A 814 -37.65 -0.55 7.72
CA MET A 814 -37.82 0.90 7.74
C MET A 814 -37.30 1.52 9.05
N ASN A 815 -37.44 0.84 10.19
CA ASN A 815 -36.82 1.27 11.44
C ASN A 815 -35.29 1.24 11.39
N ALA A 816 -34.69 0.24 10.73
CA ALA A 816 -33.25 0.17 10.50
C ALA A 816 -32.76 1.28 9.55
N PHE A 817 -33.50 1.62 8.48
CA PHE A 817 -33.18 2.80 7.67
C PHE A 817 -33.28 4.09 8.47
N MET A 818 -34.26 4.19 9.37
CA MET A 818 -34.40 5.36 10.24
C MET A 818 -33.26 5.52 11.25
N SER A 819 -32.67 4.43 11.75
CA SER A 819 -31.50 4.50 12.62
C SER A 819 -30.28 5.07 11.88
N VAL A 820 -30.10 4.73 10.60
CA VAL A 820 -29.06 5.29 9.73
C VAL A 820 -29.29 6.77 9.46
N MET A 821 -30.51 7.16 9.08
CA MET A 821 -30.85 8.54 8.75
C MET A 821 -30.71 9.49 9.94
N ARG A 822 -31.04 9.03 11.16
CA ARG A 822 -30.91 9.83 12.40
C ARG A 822 -29.56 9.67 13.10
N GLY A 823 -28.75 8.69 12.70
CA GLY A 823 -27.51 8.31 13.36
C GLY A 823 -26.31 9.16 12.95
N GLN A 824 -25.11 8.66 13.25
CA GLN A 824 -23.82 9.28 12.87
C GLN A 824 -23.31 8.81 11.49
N ALA A 825 -24.18 8.23 10.67
CA ALA A 825 -23.79 7.76 9.35
C ALA A 825 -23.33 8.93 8.47
N LEU A 826 -22.28 8.70 7.68
CA LEU A 826 -21.83 9.66 6.68
C LEU A 826 -22.95 9.92 5.66
N GLN A 827 -22.98 11.14 5.14
CA GLN A 827 -23.98 11.56 4.17
C GLN A 827 -24.08 10.63 2.94
N THR A 828 -22.95 10.10 2.47
CA THR A 828 -22.92 9.12 1.36
C THR A 828 -23.75 7.87 1.67
N ASN A 829 -23.69 7.36 2.91
CA ASN A 829 -24.44 6.18 3.32
C ASN A 829 -25.94 6.48 3.50
N GLN A 830 -26.27 7.66 4.03
CA GLN A 830 -27.66 8.11 4.11
C GLN A 830 -28.30 8.23 2.71
N ARG A 831 -27.56 8.78 1.74
CA ARG A 831 -27.98 8.82 0.33
C ARG A 831 -28.11 7.41 -0.26
N GLY A 832 -27.22 6.48 0.08
CA GLY A 832 -27.34 5.06 -0.27
C GLY A 832 -28.65 4.44 0.23
N VAL A 833 -29.05 4.74 1.47
CA VAL A 833 -30.34 4.28 2.02
C VAL A 833 -31.53 4.88 1.27
N LEU A 834 -31.51 6.16 0.92
CA LEU A 834 -32.56 6.80 0.10
C LEU A 834 -32.69 6.12 -1.28
N ASN A 835 -31.56 5.76 -1.90
CA ASN A 835 -31.55 5.00 -3.15
C ASN A 835 -32.07 3.57 -2.99
N CYS A 836 -31.74 2.90 -1.89
CA CYS A 836 -32.31 1.60 -1.55
C CYS A 836 -33.84 1.67 -1.40
N VAL A 837 -34.36 2.73 -0.78
CA VAL A 837 -35.80 3.02 -0.67
C VAL A 837 -36.44 3.29 -2.05
N ASN A 838 -35.74 3.99 -2.95
CA ASN A 838 -36.18 4.15 -4.34
C ASN A 838 -36.31 2.80 -5.07
N PHE A 839 -35.39 1.86 -4.87
CA PHE A 839 -35.50 0.52 -5.45
C PHE A 839 -36.65 -0.28 -4.82
N MET A 840 -36.83 -0.18 -3.51
CA MET A 840 -37.96 -0.80 -2.80
C MET A 840 -39.31 -0.39 -3.40
N MET A 841 -39.49 0.88 -3.74
CA MET A 841 -40.73 1.41 -4.33
C MET A 841 -40.93 0.96 -5.79
N GLN A 842 -39.85 0.77 -6.54
CA GLN A 842 -39.93 0.27 -7.92
C GLN A 842 -40.22 -1.22 -7.99
N LEU A 843 -39.71 -2.01 -7.03
CA LEU A 843 -39.77 -3.47 -7.04
C LEU A 843 -40.99 -4.04 -6.31
N ALA A 844 -41.69 -3.24 -5.49
CA ALA A 844 -42.81 -3.73 -4.69
C ALA A 844 -44.01 -2.76 -4.64
N PRO A 845 -45.24 -3.29 -4.55
CA PRO A 845 -46.44 -2.48 -4.46
C PRO A 845 -46.54 -1.70 -3.13
N SER A 846 -47.22 -0.56 -3.18
CA SER A 846 -47.45 0.35 -2.04
C SER A 846 -48.13 -0.31 -0.84
N SER A 847 -48.91 -1.38 -1.07
CA SER A 847 -49.53 -2.17 -0.01
C SER A 847 -48.54 -2.80 0.97
N LEU A 848 -47.27 -3.01 0.56
CA LEU A 848 -46.25 -3.65 1.40
C LEU A 848 -45.37 -2.65 2.15
N TRP A 849 -45.06 -1.49 1.57
CA TRP A 849 -44.17 -0.50 2.19
C TRP A 849 -44.89 0.72 2.76
N GLY A 850 -46.10 1.04 2.31
CA GLY A 850 -46.80 2.28 2.66
C GLY A 850 -47.01 2.47 4.17
N GLU A 851 -47.58 1.46 4.84
CA GLU A 851 -47.81 1.50 6.28
C GLU A 851 -46.48 1.49 7.08
N ALA A 852 -45.46 0.80 6.59
CA ALA A 852 -44.14 0.75 7.23
C ALA A 852 -43.41 2.10 7.18
N VAL A 853 -43.44 2.78 6.02
CA VAL A 853 -42.88 4.13 5.82
C VAL A 853 -43.55 5.15 6.74
N LEU A 854 -44.87 5.01 6.94
CA LEU A 854 -45.63 5.83 7.87
C LEU A 854 -45.23 5.55 9.33
N ARG A 855 -45.34 4.29 9.78
CA ARG A 855 -45.15 3.91 11.19
C ARG A 855 -43.72 4.11 11.70
N SER A 856 -42.73 3.99 10.83
CA SER A 856 -41.33 4.30 11.16
C SER A 856 -41.04 5.80 11.30
N GLY A 857 -41.95 6.66 10.82
CA GLY A 857 -41.73 8.10 10.73
C GLY A 857 -40.71 8.50 9.66
N PHE A 858 -40.45 7.64 8.67
CA PHE A 858 -39.50 7.90 7.59
C PHE A 858 -39.94 9.07 6.72
N PHE A 859 -41.22 9.09 6.32
CA PHE A 859 -41.74 10.20 5.51
C PHE A 859 -41.62 11.55 6.24
N ASN A 860 -42.04 11.62 7.51
CA ASN A 860 -41.87 12.82 8.35
C ASN A 860 -40.40 13.26 8.44
N HIS A 861 -39.47 12.33 8.54
CA HIS A 861 -38.05 12.66 8.60
C HIS A 861 -37.53 13.22 7.27
N VAL A 862 -37.96 12.68 6.14
CA VAL A 862 -37.67 13.25 4.81
C VAL A 862 -38.21 14.68 4.72
N ILE A 863 -39.44 14.95 5.16
CA ILE A 863 -40.00 16.31 5.19
C ILE A 863 -39.17 17.24 6.10
N LYS A 864 -38.73 16.75 7.26
CA LYS A 864 -37.88 17.52 8.16
C LYS A 864 -36.55 17.90 7.50
N ILE A 865 -35.91 16.98 6.76
CA ILE A 865 -34.68 17.27 6.00
C ILE A 865 -34.95 18.34 4.94
N LEU A 866 -36.08 18.25 4.22
CA LEU A 866 -36.46 19.22 3.18
C LEU A 866 -36.72 20.63 3.72
N GLY A 867 -37.17 20.74 4.97
CA GLY A 867 -37.41 22.02 5.66
C GLY A 867 -36.20 22.59 6.41
N ASP A 868 -35.05 21.89 6.40
CA ASP A 868 -33.84 22.31 7.11
C ASP A 868 -32.88 23.06 6.18
N ASP A 869 -32.66 24.35 6.45
CA ASP A 869 -31.79 25.23 5.66
C ASP A 869 -30.30 24.83 5.70
N GLU A 870 -29.88 24.03 6.68
CA GLU A 870 -28.49 23.53 6.77
C GLU A 870 -28.25 22.26 5.92
N SER A 871 -29.30 21.67 5.36
CA SER A 871 -29.19 20.47 4.53
C SER A 871 -28.51 20.76 3.19
N SER A 872 -27.52 19.95 2.84
CA SER A 872 -26.85 20.11 1.53
C SER A 872 -27.80 19.80 0.37
N SER A 873 -27.63 20.48 -0.76
CA SER A 873 -28.40 20.21 -1.99
C SER A 873 -28.33 18.75 -2.46
N ALA A 874 -27.18 18.08 -2.30
CA ALA A 874 -27.04 16.66 -2.67
C ALA A 874 -27.98 15.74 -1.88
N MET A 875 -28.23 16.01 -0.59
CA MET A 875 -29.18 15.26 0.22
C MET A 875 -30.63 15.60 -0.15
N LEU A 876 -30.93 16.90 -0.29
CA LEU A 876 -32.25 17.38 -0.67
C LEU A 876 -32.70 16.78 -2.01
N THR A 877 -31.79 16.69 -2.98
CA THR A 877 -32.04 16.12 -4.31
C THR A 877 -32.43 14.63 -4.23
N GLU A 878 -31.76 13.83 -3.39
CA GLU A 878 -32.13 12.42 -3.19
C GLU A 878 -33.49 12.27 -2.50
N CYS A 879 -33.80 13.13 -1.53
CA CYS A 879 -35.13 13.18 -0.91
C CYS A 879 -36.22 13.50 -1.95
N VAL A 880 -35.96 14.45 -2.85
CA VAL A 880 -36.88 14.79 -3.96
C VAL A 880 -37.08 13.60 -4.87
N PHE A 881 -36.03 12.82 -5.19
CA PHE A 881 -36.18 11.60 -5.99
C PHE A 881 -37.09 10.57 -5.33
N VAL A 882 -36.94 10.35 -4.02
CA VAL A 882 -37.82 9.46 -3.25
C VAL A 882 -39.28 9.94 -3.32
N LEU A 883 -39.54 11.23 -3.08
CA LEU A 883 -40.89 11.77 -3.12
C LEU A 883 -41.52 11.70 -4.53
N ALA A 884 -40.76 12.07 -5.55
CA ALA A 884 -41.21 11.96 -6.95
C ALA A 884 -41.52 10.51 -7.32
N ARG A 885 -40.70 9.55 -6.84
CA ARG A 885 -40.92 8.12 -7.06
C ARG A 885 -42.19 7.61 -6.36
N ILE A 886 -42.45 8.02 -5.11
CA ILE A 886 -43.71 7.69 -4.41
C ILE A 886 -44.90 8.22 -5.22
N ALA A 887 -44.87 9.50 -5.61
CA ALA A 887 -45.96 10.14 -6.35
C ALA A 887 -46.25 9.47 -7.70
N LEU A 888 -45.21 9.04 -8.41
CA LEU A 888 -45.33 8.33 -9.68
C LEU A 888 -45.86 6.90 -9.49
N THR A 889 -45.44 6.20 -8.43
CA THR A 889 -45.80 4.80 -8.19
C THR A 889 -47.22 4.65 -7.67
N ASP A 890 -47.61 5.46 -6.67
CA ASP A 890 -48.95 5.44 -6.09
C ASP A 890 -49.30 6.84 -5.54
N ARG A 891 -50.09 7.58 -6.32
CA ARG A 891 -50.51 8.94 -5.97
C ARG A 891 -51.39 9.01 -4.72
N GLU A 892 -52.24 8.01 -4.51
CA GLU A 892 -53.17 7.99 -3.37
C GLU A 892 -52.41 7.74 -2.07
N MET A 893 -51.43 6.82 -2.13
CA MET A 893 -50.52 6.62 -1.01
C MET A 893 -49.71 7.88 -0.70
N PHE A 894 -49.22 8.60 -1.71
CA PHE A 894 -48.51 9.88 -1.50
C PHE A 894 -49.38 10.89 -0.75
N ILE A 895 -50.61 11.11 -1.20
CA ILE A 895 -51.58 12.02 -0.54
C ILE A 895 -51.79 11.61 0.92
N ARG A 896 -52.03 10.31 1.16
CA ARG A 896 -52.23 9.76 2.49
C ARG A 896 -51.02 10.01 3.40
N LEU A 897 -49.80 9.82 2.90
CA LEU A 897 -48.57 10.11 3.65
C LEU A 897 -48.45 11.58 4.00
N VAL A 898 -48.78 12.50 3.09
CA VAL A 898 -48.77 13.95 3.35
C VAL A 898 -49.78 14.34 4.42
N SER A 899 -51.04 13.88 4.31
CA SER A 899 -52.08 14.18 5.30
C SER A 899 -51.72 13.66 6.70
N LEU A 900 -51.13 12.47 6.79
CA LEU A 900 -50.71 11.88 8.07
C LEU A 900 -49.46 12.57 8.63
N ALA A 901 -48.51 12.97 7.79
CA ALA A 901 -47.35 13.73 8.21
C ALA A 901 -47.76 15.07 8.83
N ALA A 902 -48.74 15.76 8.22
CA ALA A 902 -49.31 16.99 8.76
C ALA A 902 -49.94 16.80 10.14
N GLN A 903 -50.67 15.69 10.34
CA GLN A 903 -51.25 15.33 11.64
C GLN A 903 -50.18 15.06 12.71
N VAL A 904 -49.11 14.34 12.36
CA VAL A 904 -48.03 14.00 13.29
C VAL A 904 -47.21 15.23 13.70
N GLU A 905 -46.90 16.11 12.75
CA GLU A 905 -46.18 17.37 13.04
C GLU A 905 -47.09 18.45 13.63
N ASN A 906 -48.40 18.19 13.73
CA ASN A 906 -49.43 19.14 14.18
C ASN A 906 -49.39 20.47 13.42
N VAL A 907 -49.30 20.39 12.09
CA VAL A 907 -49.31 21.55 11.18
C VAL A 907 -50.43 21.43 10.15
N HIS A 908 -50.82 22.55 9.56
CA HIS A 908 -51.77 22.54 8.45
C HIS A 908 -51.17 21.79 7.25
N GLU A 909 -51.97 20.96 6.57
CA GLU A 909 -51.51 20.11 5.47
C GLU A 909 -50.84 20.91 4.33
N ALA A 910 -51.39 22.08 4.01
CA ALA A 910 -50.82 23.04 3.06
C ALA A 910 -49.33 23.36 3.33
N LYS A 911 -48.90 23.41 4.59
CA LYS A 911 -47.50 23.68 4.94
C LYS A 911 -46.56 22.55 4.51
N ILE A 912 -47.01 21.30 4.60
CA ILE A 912 -46.22 20.14 4.15
C ILE A 912 -46.10 20.16 2.62
N TRP A 913 -47.20 20.50 1.93
CA TRP A 913 -47.20 20.70 0.48
C TRP A 913 -46.23 21.78 0.03
N GLU A 914 -46.25 22.94 0.68
CA GLU A 914 -45.33 24.05 0.38
C GLU A 914 -43.86 23.60 0.48
N ILE A 915 -43.48 22.92 1.57
CA ILE A 915 -42.10 22.42 1.76
C ILE A 915 -41.69 21.48 0.62
N ILE A 916 -42.56 20.56 0.23
CA ILE A 916 -42.27 19.59 -0.83
C ILE A 916 -42.13 20.30 -2.19
N LEU A 917 -43.12 21.11 -2.56
CA LEU A 917 -43.18 21.77 -3.86
C LEU A 917 -42.05 22.81 -4.02
N ASP A 918 -41.73 23.56 -2.97
CA ASP A 918 -40.60 24.49 -2.97
C ASP A 918 -39.28 23.76 -3.26
N GLN A 919 -39.05 22.60 -2.65
CA GLN A 919 -37.83 21.83 -2.89
C GLN A 919 -37.81 21.13 -4.24
N PHE A 920 -38.97 20.71 -4.76
CA PHE A 920 -39.07 20.17 -6.12
C PHE A 920 -38.57 21.20 -7.15
N TRP A 921 -38.94 22.47 -6.98
CA TRP A 921 -38.46 23.57 -7.82
C TRP A 921 -36.99 23.93 -7.54
N ARG A 922 -36.61 24.17 -6.28
CA ARG A 922 -35.24 24.62 -5.91
C ARG A 922 -34.15 23.61 -6.26
N GLN A 923 -34.44 22.31 -6.17
CA GLN A 923 -33.45 21.27 -6.47
C GLN A 923 -33.40 20.91 -7.97
N PHE A 924 -34.33 21.41 -8.80
CA PHE A 924 -34.38 21.05 -10.23
C PHE A 924 -33.07 21.35 -10.98
N ASP A 925 -32.49 22.54 -10.76
CA ASP A 925 -31.21 22.94 -11.38
C ASP A 925 -30.02 22.11 -10.90
N HIS A 926 -30.12 21.47 -9.73
CA HIS A 926 -29.08 20.61 -9.16
C HIS A 926 -29.12 19.18 -9.71
N MET A 927 -30.19 18.82 -10.44
CA MET A 927 -30.30 17.52 -11.11
C MET A 927 -29.49 17.52 -12.40
N SER A 928 -28.50 16.63 -12.49
CA SER A 928 -27.60 16.55 -13.65
C SER A 928 -28.04 15.53 -14.71
N GLU A 929 -28.80 14.50 -14.35
CA GLU A 929 -29.20 13.44 -15.29
C GLU A 929 -30.63 13.65 -15.83
N PRO A 930 -30.86 13.56 -17.15
CA PRO A 930 -32.18 13.74 -17.76
C PRO A 930 -33.25 12.80 -17.19
N ARG A 931 -32.87 11.55 -16.87
CA ARG A 931 -33.80 10.56 -16.27
C ARG A 931 -34.39 11.02 -14.94
N HIS A 932 -33.59 11.72 -14.12
CA HIS A 932 -34.03 12.19 -12.80
C HIS A 932 -34.95 13.41 -12.94
N ARG A 933 -34.65 14.28 -13.91
CA ARG A 933 -35.54 15.39 -14.28
C ARG A 933 -36.88 14.89 -14.84
N LYS A 934 -36.85 13.87 -15.70
CA LYS A 934 -38.06 13.21 -16.20
C LYS A 934 -38.85 12.52 -15.09
N LEU A 935 -38.19 11.85 -14.14
CA LEU A 935 -38.84 11.28 -12.94
C LEU A 935 -39.60 12.35 -12.16
N LEU A 936 -38.96 13.50 -11.90
CA LEU A 936 -39.61 14.61 -11.21
C LEU A 936 -40.79 15.15 -12.02
N ALA A 937 -40.64 15.35 -13.33
CA ALA A 937 -41.71 15.84 -14.20
C ALA A 937 -42.93 14.89 -14.23
N LEU A 938 -42.71 13.57 -14.32
CA LEU A 938 -43.76 12.55 -14.25
C LEU A 938 -44.41 12.48 -12.87
N GLY A 939 -43.60 12.58 -11.79
CA GLY A 939 -44.09 12.66 -10.43
C GLY A 939 -45.02 13.86 -10.24
N ILE A 940 -44.61 15.05 -10.71
CA ILE A 940 -45.44 16.26 -10.68
C ILE A 940 -46.70 16.10 -11.55
N ALA A 941 -46.62 15.47 -12.72
CA ALA A 941 -47.81 15.18 -13.54
C ALA A 941 -48.81 14.28 -12.78
N SER A 942 -48.32 13.26 -12.07
CA SER A 942 -49.16 12.45 -11.19
C SER A 942 -49.84 13.30 -10.11
N LEU A 943 -49.13 14.26 -9.51
CA LEU A 943 -49.68 15.17 -8.50
C LEU A 943 -50.67 16.19 -9.07
N VAL A 944 -50.42 16.76 -10.25
CA VAL A 944 -51.34 17.69 -10.93
C VAL A 944 -52.68 16.99 -11.23
N SER A 945 -52.64 15.72 -11.60
CA SER A 945 -53.86 14.94 -11.89
C SER A 945 -54.84 14.82 -10.72
N THR A 946 -54.38 15.09 -9.49
CA THR A 946 -55.19 15.03 -8.26
C THR A 946 -56.13 16.23 -8.11
N GLY A 947 -55.90 17.34 -8.83
CA GLY A 947 -56.69 18.56 -8.72
C GLY A 947 -56.54 19.32 -7.39
N ARG A 948 -55.51 19.03 -6.59
CA ARG A 948 -55.22 19.69 -5.31
C ARG A 948 -54.88 21.17 -5.50
N PRO A 949 -55.52 22.10 -4.77
CA PRO A 949 -55.29 23.53 -4.97
C PRO A 949 -53.83 23.93 -4.74
N GLU A 950 -53.14 23.35 -3.76
CA GLU A 950 -51.74 23.65 -3.45
C GLU A 950 -50.79 23.31 -4.60
N VAL A 951 -51.09 22.24 -5.35
CA VAL A 951 -50.31 21.82 -6.53
C VAL A 951 -50.70 22.68 -7.74
N LEU A 952 -51.99 22.93 -7.94
CA LEU A 952 -52.48 23.70 -9.08
C LEU A 952 -52.08 25.17 -9.03
N GLU A 953 -51.93 25.78 -7.85
CA GLU A 953 -51.42 27.15 -7.70
C GLU A 953 -50.00 27.32 -8.24
N ARG A 954 -49.18 26.26 -8.26
CA ARG A 954 -47.82 26.27 -8.83
C ARG A 954 -47.79 26.01 -10.33
N VAL A 955 -48.90 25.60 -10.94
CA VAL A 955 -48.99 25.28 -12.39
C VAL A 955 -48.56 26.45 -13.28
N PRO A 956 -49.09 27.68 -13.11
CA PRO A 956 -48.84 28.77 -14.06
C PRO A 956 -47.38 29.25 -14.10
N ASN A 957 -46.65 29.08 -13.00
CA ASN A 957 -45.32 29.68 -12.80
C ASN A 957 -44.21 28.63 -12.74
N GLU A 958 -44.32 27.60 -11.90
CA GLU A 958 -43.20 26.68 -11.66
C GLU A 958 -43.33 25.44 -12.54
N ILE A 959 -44.48 24.76 -12.49
CA ILE A 959 -44.64 23.45 -13.13
C ILE A 959 -44.58 23.55 -14.66
N PHE A 960 -45.21 24.54 -15.27
CA PHE A 960 -45.15 24.71 -16.73
C PHE A 960 -43.76 25.08 -17.24
N ASN A 961 -43.00 25.90 -16.50
CA ASN A 961 -41.61 26.17 -16.84
C ASN A 961 -40.75 24.91 -16.72
N LEU A 962 -40.89 24.17 -15.61
CA LEU A 962 -40.20 22.88 -15.41
C LEU A 962 -40.51 21.90 -16.54
N TRP A 963 -41.79 21.70 -16.87
CA TRP A 963 -42.17 20.78 -17.95
C TRP A 963 -41.66 21.23 -19.31
N THR A 964 -41.68 22.53 -19.60
CA THR A 964 -41.14 23.06 -20.84
C THR A 964 -39.65 22.76 -20.95
N ASP A 965 -38.87 23.03 -19.90
CA ASP A 965 -37.43 22.73 -19.85
C ASP A 965 -37.16 21.23 -20.02
N VAL A 966 -37.89 20.37 -19.32
CA VAL A 966 -37.75 18.92 -19.45
C VAL A 966 -38.15 18.44 -20.84
N LEU A 967 -39.21 18.97 -21.46
CA LEU A 967 -39.62 18.58 -22.82
C LEU A 967 -38.58 18.99 -23.88
N TYR A 968 -37.87 20.11 -23.68
CA TYR A 968 -36.74 20.48 -24.54
C TYR A 968 -35.56 19.52 -24.41
N GLU A 969 -35.25 19.06 -23.19
CA GLU A 969 -34.15 18.14 -22.89
C GLU A 969 -34.47 16.68 -23.28
N VAL A 970 -35.69 16.24 -22.96
CA VAL A 970 -36.18 14.86 -23.05
C VAL A 970 -37.03 14.74 -24.32
N ARG A 971 -36.36 14.65 -25.48
CA ARG A 971 -37.01 14.42 -26.77
C ARG A 971 -37.34 12.94 -26.97
N GLU A 972 -38.59 12.63 -27.30
CA GLU A 972 -39.12 11.26 -27.37
C GLU A 972 -40.04 11.06 -28.58
N SER A 973 -39.99 9.90 -29.22
CA SER A 973 -40.92 9.54 -30.31
C SER A 973 -41.41 8.10 -30.17
N ARG A 974 -42.70 7.84 -30.40
CA ARG A 974 -43.22 6.47 -30.50
C ARG A 974 -42.80 5.84 -31.83
N ASN A 975 -42.35 4.60 -31.79
CA ASN A 975 -42.08 3.84 -33.00
C ASN A 975 -43.38 3.17 -33.48
N HIS A 976 -43.70 3.33 -34.76
CA HIS A 976 -44.78 2.58 -35.40
C HIS A 976 -44.20 1.31 -36.04
N THR A 977 -44.64 0.12 -35.62
CA THR A 977 -44.34 -1.11 -36.37
C THR A 977 -45.40 -1.32 -37.46
N GLU A 978 -45.01 -1.91 -38.58
CA GLU A 978 -45.90 -2.12 -39.75
C GLU A 978 -47.08 -3.07 -39.45
N ASP A 979 -47.05 -3.83 -38.34
CA ASP A 979 -48.06 -4.81 -37.93
C ASP A 979 -49.05 -4.31 -36.85
N GLY A 980 -49.01 -3.03 -36.48
CA GLY A 980 -49.97 -2.45 -35.52
C GLY A 980 -49.66 -2.73 -34.04
N GLU A 981 -48.48 -3.28 -33.72
CA GLU A 981 -47.96 -3.34 -32.35
C GLU A 981 -47.19 -2.05 -31.98
N ASP A 982 -47.33 -1.58 -30.74
CA ASP A 982 -46.69 -0.35 -30.22
C ASP A 982 -45.17 -0.59 -30.15
N GLY A 983 -44.37 -0.01 -31.04
CA GLY A 983 -42.94 -0.30 -31.23
C GLY A 983 -42.01 0.23 -30.13
N GLY A 984 -42.55 0.56 -28.97
CA GLY A 984 -41.84 1.19 -27.85
C GLY A 984 -41.55 2.69 -28.06
N LEU A 985 -40.98 3.31 -27.02
CA LEU A 985 -40.60 4.72 -27.01
C LEU A 985 -39.13 4.89 -27.37
N ASN A 986 -38.84 5.68 -28.40
CA ASN A 986 -37.48 6.07 -28.74
C ASN A 986 -37.05 7.26 -27.88
N LEU A 987 -35.92 7.12 -27.17
CA LEU A 987 -35.42 8.09 -26.18
C LEU A 987 -34.15 8.77 -26.73
N TYR A 988 -34.28 9.95 -27.33
CA TYR A 988 -33.12 10.66 -27.93
C TYR A 988 -32.17 11.27 -26.90
N TRP A 989 -32.62 11.36 -25.64
CA TRP A 989 -31.85 11.88 -24.50
C TRP A 989 -31.05 10.78 -23.79
N ASP A 990 -31.35 9.51 -24.07
CA ASP A 990 -30.73 8.36 -23.42
C ASP A 990 -29.46 7.92 -24.16
N VAL A 991 -28.51 8.85 -24.29
CA VAL A 991 -27.26 8.66 -25.02
C VAL A 991 -26.21 8.04 -24.08
N ASP A 992 -26.37 6.76 -23.77
CA ASP A 992 -25.37 5.82 -23.23
C ASP A 992 -24.47 6.26 -22.05
N ASN A 993 -24.97 6.01 -20.84
CA ASN A 993 -24.45 5.03 -19.87
C ASN A 993 -24.94 5.44 -18.48
N VAL A 994 -25.92 4.69 -17.97
CA VAL A 994 -26.29 4.83 -16.56
C VAL A 994 -25.02 4.70 -15.72
N PRO A 995 -24.79 5.60 -14.75
CA PRO A 995 -23.57 5.59 -13.95
C PRO A 995 -23.27 4.19 -13.40
N ALA A 996 -22.00 3.80 -13.39
CA ALA A 996 -21.57 2.49 -12.87
C ALA A 996 -22.08 2.23 -11.43
N SER A 997 -22.33 3.29 -10.66
CA SER A 997 -22.94 3.24 -9.33
C SER A 997 -24.35 2.63 -9.31
N TYR A 998 -25.15 2.77 -10.37
CA TYR A 998 -26.48 2.15 -10.47
C TYR A 998 -26.39 0.62 -10.48
N TYR A 999 -25.39 0.09 -11.17
CA TYR A 999 -25.14 -1.35 -11.25
C TYR A 999 -24.41 -1.88 -10.02
N ALA A 1000 -23.98 -1.03 -9.08
CA ALA A 1000 -23.33 -1.41 -7.83
C ALA A 1000 -22.19 -2.45 -8.00
N GLU A 1001 -21.42 -2.36 -9.08
CA GLU A 1001 -20.35 -3.33 -9.39
C GLU A 1001 -20.85 -4.79 -9.53
N SER A 1002 -22.09 -5.00 -10.00
CA SER A 1002 -22.70 -6.32 -10.16
C SER A 1002 -22.39 -7.00 -11.50
N GLN A 1003 -21.57 -6.40 -12.37
CA GLN A 1003 -21.28 -6.91 -13.72
C GLN A 1003 -20.85 -8.39 -13.67
N GLY A 1004 -21.38 -9.20 -14.59
CA GLY A 1004 -21.11 -10.64 -14.64
C GLY A 1004 -21.96 -11.51 -13.71
N THR A 1005 -22.89 -10.93 -12.93
CA THR A 1005 -23.83 -11.65 -12.06
C THR A 1005 -25.26 -11.63 -12.57
N LEU A 1006 -26.14 -12.44 -11.97
CA LEU A 1006 -27.58 -12.41 -12.29
C LEU A 1006 -28.24 -11.09 -11.89
N GLU A 1007 -27.81 -10.49 -10.77
CA GLU A 1007 -28.32 -9.19 -10.33
C GLU A 1007 -28.09 -8.07 -11.35
N TYR A 1008 -26.96 -8.08 -12.08
CA TYR A 1008 -26.73 -7.10 -13.14
C TYR A 1008 -27.85 -7.11 -14.18
N TYR A 1009 -28.27 -8.31 -14.61
CA TYR A 1009 -29.37 -8.46 -15.56
C TYR A 1009 -30.73 -8.06 -14.96
N ARG A 1010 -30.93 -8.28 -13.64
CA ARG A 1010 -32.14 -7.81 -12.94
C ARG A 1010 -32.18 -6.29 -12.83
N ARG A 1011 -31.06 -5.64 -12.51
CA ARG A 1011 -30.92 -4.17 -12.50
C ARG A 1011 -31.14 -3.59 -13.88
N LYS A 1012 -30.56 -4.22 -14.91
CA LYS A 1012 -30.77 -3.81 -16.31
C LYS A 1012 -32.24 -3.94 -16.72
N SER A 1013 -32.88 -5.06 -16.39
CA SER A 1013 -34.31 -5.28 -16.64
C SER A 1013 -35.18 -4.28 -15.90
N LEU A 1014 -34.90 -3.99 -14.62
CA LEU A 1014 -35.62 -2.96 -13.86
C LEU A 1014 -35.52 -1.59 -14.53
N LEU A 1015 -34.31 -1.22 -14.97
CA LEU A 1015 -34.08 0.02 -15.70
C LEU A 1015 -34.93 0.05 -16.97
N GLU A 1016 -34.85 -0.97 -17.83
CA GLU A 1016 -35.56 -1.05 -19.11
C GLU A 1016 -37.09 -0.93 -18.96
N HIS A 1017 -37.65 -1.45 -17.87
CA HIS A 1017 -39.09 -1.42 -17.59
C HIS A 1017 -39.52 -0.24 -16.70
N ASP A 1018 -38.61 0.64 -16.26
CA ASP A 1018 -38.96 1.80 -15.42
C ASP A 1018 -39.97 2.70 -16.15
N PRO A 1019 -41.08 3.12 -15.50
CA PRO A 1019 -42.00 4.15 -16.02
C PRO A 1019 -41.31 5.39 -16.59
N VAL A 1020 -40.15 5.78 -16.06
CA VAL A 1020 -39.34 6.88 -16.59
C VAL A 1020 -38.86 6.63 -18.02
N ARG A 1021 -38.66 5.38 -18.45
CA ARG A 1021 -38.28 5.03 -19.83
C ARG A 1021 -39.45 4.62 -20.70
N THR A 1022 -40.49 4.05 -20.10
CA THR A 1022 -41.61 3.47 -20.85
C THR A 1022 -42.77 4.45 -21.07
N LEU A 1023 -43.00 5.42 -20.17
CA LEU A 1023 -44.06 6.41 -20.33
C LEU A 1023 -43.57 7.62 -21.15
N GLN A 1024 -44.37 8.01 -22.15
CA GLN A 1024 -44.12 9.22 -22.92
C GLN A 1024 -44.53 10.46 -22.13
N LEU A 1025 -43.58 11.40 -21.96
CA LEU A 1025 -43.78 12.56 -21.09
C LEU A 1025 -44.96 13.45 -21.55
N THR A 1026 -45.06 13.73 -22.85
CA THR A 1026 -46.13 14.57 -23.42
C THR A 1026 -47.52 13.99 -23.15
N THR A 1027 -47.71 12.68 -23.35
CA THR A 1027 -48.98 12.00 -23.09
C THR A 1027 -49.34 12.03 -21.60
N SER A 1028 -48.36 11.80 -20.72
CA SER A 1028 -48.57 11.86 -19.27
C SER A 1028 -48.97 13.26 -18.80
N ILE A 1029 -48.32 14.31 -19.31
CA ILE A 1029 -48.65 15.71 -19.01
C ILE A 1029 -50.06 16.06 -19.51
N ALA A 1030 -50.39 15.71 -20.76
CA ALA A 1030 -51.71 15.98 -21.32
C ALA A 1030 -52.81 15.27 -20.53
N SER A 1031 -52.61 14.00 -20.17
CA SER A 1031 -53.55 13.24 -19.35
C SER A 1031 -53.71 13.83 -17.95
N ALA A 1032 -52.62 14.32 -17.34
CA ALA A 1032 -52.66 14.95 -16.02
C ALA A 1032 -53.47 16.24 -16.03
N LEU A 1033 -53.28 17.10 -17.03
CA LEU A 1033 -54.03 18.35 -17.19
C LEU A 1033 -55.51 18.09 -17.43
N GLN A 1034 -55.86 17.11 -18.28
CA GLN A 1034 -57.25 16.71 -18.50
C GLN A 1034 -57.90 16.15 -17.22
N ALA A 1035 -57.17 15.39 -16.41
CA ALA A 1035 -57.67 14.90 -15.14
C ALA A 1035 -57.91 16.05 -14.14
N ALA A 1036 -56.97 17.01 -14.05
CA ALA A 1036 -57.13 18.20 -13.21
C ALA A 1036 -58.34 19.04 -13.65
N GLU A 1037 -58.52 19.25 -14.95
CA GLU A 1037 -59.66 19.98 -15.51
C GLU A 1037 -60.99 19.32 -15.15
N ARG A 1038 -61.06 17.99 -15.19
CA ARG A 1038 -62.26 17.24 -14.79
C ARG A 1038 -62.55 17.35 -13.30
N THR A 1039 -61.52 17.37 -12.46
CA THR A 1039 -61.66 17.43 -10.99
C THR A 1039 -62.07 18.82 -10.52
N CYS A 1040 -61.50 19.89 -11.08
CA CYS A 1040 -61.75 21.27 -10.65
C CYS A 1040 -62.88 21.96 -11.44
N GLY A 1041 -63.23 21.43 -12.62
CA GLY A 1041 -64.17 22.03 -13.56
C GLY A 1041 -63.49 22.95 -14.57
N ALA A 1042 -63.83 22.78 -15.86
CA ALA A 1042 -63.17 23.44 -16.99
C ALA A 1042 -63.08 24.98 -16.88
N HIS A 1043 -64.15 25.62 -16.39
CA HIS A 1043 -64.18 27.08 -16.24
C HIS A 1043 -63.23 27.57 -15.15
N ILE A 1044 -63.19 26.88 -14.00
CA ILE A 1044 -62.33 27.22 -12.87
C ILE A 1044 -60.87 26.96 -13.26
N PHE A 1045 -60.60 25.80 -13.87
CA PHE A 1045 -59.25 25.44 -14.29
C PHE A 1045 -58.65 26.46 -15.27
N LYS A 1046 -59.47 26.93 -16.22
CA LYS A 1046 -59.06 27.95 -17.18
C LYS A 1046 -58.81 29.31 -16.50
N LEU A 1047 -59.79 29.82 -15.76
CA LEU A 1047 -59.73 31.18 -15.20
C LEU A 1047 -58.68 31.31 -14.09
N ASP A 1048 -58.57 30.32 -13.23
CA ASP A 1048 -57.72 30.39 -12.03
C ASP A 1048 -56.28 29.93 -12.26
N TYR A 1049 -56.00 29.15 -13.31
CA TYR A 1049 -54.66 28.61 -13.58
C TYR A 1049 -54.16 28.89 -15.01
N LEU A 1050 -54.89 28.51 -16.06
CA LEU A 1050 -54.40 28.69 -17.44
C LEU A 1050 -54.24 30.16 -17.83
N ASP A 1051 -55.22 31.02 -17.53
CA ASP A 1051 -55.21 32.44 -17.90
C ASP A 1051 -54.15 33.26 -17.12
N LYS A 1052 -53.61 32.71 -16.01
CA LYS A 1052 -52.51 33.31 -15.24
C LYS A 1052 -51.12 32.92 -15.76
N THR A 1053 -51.04 31.96 -16.68
CA THR A 1053 -49.79 31.48 -17.25
C THR A 1053 -49.26 32.46 -18.28
N ASP A 1054 -47.94 32.61 -18.40
CA ASP A 1054 -47.34 33.37 -19.51
C ASP A 1054 -47.83 32.79 -20.86
N PRO A 1055 -48.41 33.63 -21.73
CA PRO A 1055 -49.01 33.15 -22.99
C PRO A 1055 -47.99 32.50 -23.94
N THR A 1056 -46.70 32.82 -23.81
CA THR A 1056 -45.61 32.23 -24.58
C THR A 1056 -45.34 30.81 -24.12
N VAL A 1057 -45.21 30.60 -22.81
CA VAL A 1057 -44.98 29.27 -22.20
C VAL A 1057 -46.18 28.37 -22.48
N LEU A 1058 -47.40 28.89 -22.30
CA LEU A 1058 -48.62 28.14 -22.58
C LEU A 1058 -48.71 27.71 -24.05
N LYS A 1059 -48.34 28.60 -24.99
CA LYS A 1059 -48.32 28.28 -26.42
C LYS A 1059 -47.24 27.26 -26.76
N GLN A 1060 -46.04 27.35 -26.16
CA GLN A 1060 -44.98 26.36 -26.34
C GLN A 1060 -45.42 24.98 -25.86
N LEU A 1061 -45.98 24.91 -24.65
CA LEU A 1061 -46.48 23.67 -24.07
C LEU A 1061 -47.61 23.08 -24.93
N GLN A 1062 -48.56 23.89 -25.41
CA GLN A 1062 -49.60 23.44 -26.34
C GLN A 1062 -49.04 22.91 -27.66
N THR A 1063 -47.95 23.50 -28.16
CA THR A 1063 -47.30 23.05 -29.40
C THR A 1063 -46.64 21.69 -29.19
N GLU A 1064 -45.86 21.54 -28.11
CA GLU A 1064 -45.18 20.28 -27.76
C GLU A 1064 -46.17 19.15 -27.41
N LEU A 1065 -47.32 19.48 -26.79
CA LEU A 1065 -48.36 18.50 -26.48
C LEU A 1065 -49.22 18.10 -27.69
N ALA A 1066 -49.26 18.92 -28.75
CA ALA A 1066 -49.99 18.62 -29.97
C ALA A 1066 -49.26 17.64 -30.91
N GLY A 1067 -47.97 17.39 -30.65
CA GLY A 1067 -47.09 16.51 -31.44
C GLY A 1067 -46.26 17.28 -32.43
#